data_AF-A0A923VXG5-F1
#
_entry.id   AF-A0A923VXG5-F1
#
_cell.length_a   1.000
_cell.length_b   1.000
_cell.length_c   1.000
_cell.angle_alpha   90.00
_cell.angle_beta   90.00
_cell.angle_gamma   90.00
#
_symmetry.space_group_name_H-M   'P 1'
#
loop_
_entity.id
_entity.type
_entity.pdbx_description
1 polymer ?
#
loop_
_entity_poly.entity_id
_entity_poly.type
_entity_poly.pdbx_seq_one_letter_code
_entity_poly.pdbx_strand_id
1 'polypeptide(L)'
;MKIKTSVLFLLISTITLAQNFQQYVNPFIGTGGHGHTFLGATTPFGMVQLSPDTRIDGSWDGCSGYHYDDFIIYGFSHTHLNGTGVSDFGDIMLMPTMGEPSIDNKIYSSAFSHANEKANAGFYSVKLDKHNIDVRLTASTRVGFHEYTFNTAGQANIILDLNHRDKLLEGRIRIIDNKTIEVLRRSEAWARDQYVFARIEFNVPLIINKEKTKYNSEDKIYEGVALALSFSKQVKKGEKILVKVSLSPTSYEGAKLNSSEITHWDFEKVKKDAEQLWNKELSKIEITETDKDKLAIFYTALYHTMIQPNIAEDIDGKYRGRDNKIYIADMFDYYSVFSLWDTFRAAHPLYTLIEKKRTADFINTFLKQYEQGGRLPVWELASNETDCMIGYHSVSVMAVAMAKGIKGFDYNKAFEAAKHSAMLDHLGLKAYKKNGFISIDDEHESVSKTLEYAYDDWCIAQMAKILDKKEDYEYFMKRSQNWKNIFDWNIHFMCPKKNGGWDKPFDPKEVNNNYTEGNAWQYSFFVPQDIYGLIDAYGGNAKFEAKLDEMFNSESKTTGREQVNVTGLIGQYAHGNEPSHHMAYLYNYVDKPEKTKEKVHYILNNFYKNTPDGLIGNEDCGQMSAWYVLSSMGIYAVTPGEKSWSATSPSFSKIKVNFENKSTKTITSATSEFELKTFDAYSEEDDLPPVAENMNEYNPKEEFRKIDIVPVPVIEAKSKSFKDKITVEIKSQNQNDKINYIFYGGSSGGKPNWDEYSGPIEIAGTTTIMATSEHNNQESNTVSANFFIKPNDYSINIISKYNQQYSAGGDEGIIDGIFGNENWKKGDWQGYQSQDFECVIDLKKERKISYLAANFLQDSRSWILMPTKVEFYVSVDNINFDLIKTIENTLDPKENATKIIDFKANINPVKAKYIKVKAFNFGKLPEWHQGFGGDAFIFIDEITVK
;
A
#
# COMPACT_ATOMS: atom_id res chain seq x y z
N MET A 1 -80.71 -9.91 -33.92
CA MET A 1 -80.37 -8.62 -33.30
C MET A 1 -79.27 -8.87 -32.27
N LYS A 2 -78.26 -7.98 -32.23
CA LYS A 2 -76.93 -8.06 -31.54
C LYS A 2 -75.80 -8.64 -32.40
N ILE A 3 -75.12 -7.73 -33.09
CA ILE A 3 -73.84 -7.91 -33.77
C ILE A 3 -72.75 -7.76 -32.71
N LYS A 4 -71.82 -8.73 -32.67
CA LYS A 4 -70.57 -8.68 -31.89
C LYS A 4 -69.52 -7.92 -32.70
N THR A 5 -68.87 -6.94 -32.10
CA THR A 5 -67.66 -6.32 -32.63
C THR A 5 -66.53 -6.62 -31.64
N SER A 6 -65.60 -7.49 -32.04
CA SER A 6 -64.36 -7.75 -31.33
C SER A 6 -63.33 -6.71 -31.76
N VAL A 7 -62.76 -5.98 -30.80
CA VAL A 7 -61.59 -5.11 -31.01
C VAL A 7 -60.37 -5.84 -30.47
N LEU A 8 -59.41 -6.08 -31.36
CA LEU A 8 -58.13 -6.72 -31.12
C LEU A 8 -57.13 -5.65 -30.61
N PHE A 9 -56.68 -5.76 -29.36
CA PHE A 9 -55.56 -4.95 -28.85
C PHE A 9 -54.25 -5.64 -29.23
N LEU A 10 -53.48 -5.03 -30.13
CA LEU A 10 -52.07 -5.40 -30.36
C LEU A 10 -51.24 -4.87 -29.19
N LEU A 11 -50.69 -5.77 -28.36
CA LEU A 11 -49.54 -5.46 -27.51
C LEU A 11 -48.29 -5.40 -28.39
N ILE A 12 -47.78 -4.19 -28.64
CA ILE A 12 -46.43 -4.00 -29.17
C ILE A 12 -45.48 -4.10 -27.98
N SER A 13 -44.86 -5.27 -27.81
CA SER A 13 -43.74 -5.47 -26.90
C SER A 13 -42.54 -4.70 -27.45
N THR A 14 -42.28 -3.49 -26.94
CA THR A 14 -41.00 -2.83 -27.14
C THR A 14 -39.93 -3.66 -26.44
N ILE A 15 -39.17 -4.43 -27.20
CA ILE A 15 -37.93 -5.06 -26.73
C ILE A 15 -36.93 -3.90 -26.56
N THR A 16 -36.80 -3.41 -25.33
CA THR A 16 -35.63 -2.59 -24.96
C THR A 16 -34.42 -3.52 -24.99
N LEU A 17 -33.61 -3.41 -26.05
CA LEU A 17 -32.28 -4.01 -26.07
C LEU A 17 -31.48 -3.35 -24.94
N ALA A 18 -31.26 -4.07 -23.85
CA ALA A 18 -30.35 -3.63 -22.80
C ALA A 18 -28.96 -3.39 -23.40
N GLN A 19 -28.34 -2.27 -23.07
CA GLN A 19 -27.05 -1.85 -23.61
C GLN A 19 -25.95 -2.78 -23.06
N ASN A 20 -25.09 -3.29 -23.94
CA ASN A 20 -24.08 -4.30 -23.60
C ASN A 20 -22.72 -3.62 -23.32
N PHE A 21 -22.59 -2.96 -22.16
CA PHE A 21 -21.38 -2.23 -21.75
C PHE A 21 -20.16 -3.13 -21.52
N GLN A 22 -20.36 -4.35 -21.02
CA GLN A 22 -19.26 -5.28 -20.72
C GLN A 22 -18.39 -5.58 -21.95
N GLN A 23 -18.95 -5.51 -23.16
CA GLN A 23 -18.21 -5.77 -24.41
C GLN A 23 -17.09 -4.76 -24.67
N TYR A 24 -17.13 -3.59 -24.02
CA TYR A 24 -16.08 -2.58 -24.12
C TYR A 24 -14.94 -2.83 -23.14
N VAL A 25 -15.15 -3.63 -22.09
CA VAL A 25 -14.11 -3.96 -21.12
C VAL A 25 -13.03 -4.78 -21.80
N ASN A 26 -11.78 -4.33 -21.66
CA ASN A 26 -10.58 -5.01 -22.11
C ASN A 26 -9.73 -5.39 -20.89
N PRO A 27 -9.92 -6.58 -20.28
CA PRO A 27 -9.17 -6.99 -19.09
C PRO A 27 -7.65 -7.12 -19.29
N PHE A 28 -7.15 -7.00 -20.52
CA PHE A 28 -5.71 -6.98 -20.77
C PHE A 28 -5.05 -5.67 -20.32
N ILE A 29 -5.80 -4.55 -20.21
CA ILE A 29 -5.21 -3.28 -19.77
C ILE A 29 -4.66 -3.42 -18.35
N GLY A 30 -3.38 -3.11 -18.17
CA GLY A 30 -2.66 -3.22 -16.88
C GLY A 30 -1.99 -4.57 -16.64
N THR A 31 -2.14 -5.54 -17.55
CA THR A 31 -1.51 -6.88 -17.42
C THR A 31 -0.06 -6.93 -17.87
N GLY A 32 0.44 -5.86 -18.49
CA GLY A 32 1.84 -5.67 -18.82
C GLY A 32 2.36 -4.34 -18.27
N GLY A 33 3.64 -4.07 -18.49
CA GLY A 33 4.29 -2.93 -17.83
C GLY A 33 4.21 -3.10 -16.32
N HIS A 34 3.68 -2.09 -15.62
CA HIS A 34 3.65 -2.05 -14.15
C HIS A 34 2.23 -1.93 -13.58
N GLY A 35 1.21 -2.35 -14.33
CA GLY A 35 -0.20 -2.24 -13.88
C GLY A 35 -0.62 -3.32 -12.87
N HIS A 36 -0.01 -4.50 -12.96
CA HIS A 36 -0.25 -5.68 -12.11
C HIS A 36 -1.72 -6.11 -12.03
N THR A 37 -2.49 -5.97 -13.11
CA THR A 37 -3.86 -6.47 -13.14
C THR A 37 -3.88 -7.97 -13.47
N PHE A 38 -4.99 -8.64 -13.17
CA PHE A 38 -5.27 -9.98 -13.70
C PHE A 38 -6.45 -9.90 -14.68
N LEU A 39 -6.52 -10.85 -15.61
CA LEU A 39 -7.52 -10.83 -16.69
C LEU A 39 -8.58 -11.95 -16.61
N GLY A 40 -8.49 -12.78 -15.57
CA GLY A 40 -9.42 -13.87 -15.29
C GLY A 40 -10.88 -13.47 -15.12
N ALA A 41 -11.75 -14.47 -15.11
CA ALA A 41 -13.18 -14.28 -14.91
C ALA A 41 -13.50 -14.00 -13.44
N THR A 42 -14.19 -12.88 -13.20
CA THR A 42 -14.75 -12.52 -11.88
C THR A 42 -16.11 -11.85 -12.05
N THR A 43 -16.83 -11.66 -10.95
CA THR A 43 -18.06 -10.86 -10.89
C THR A 43 -17.81 -9.61 -10.03
N PRO A 44 -18.64 -8.57 -10.14
CA PRO A 44 -18.42 -7.33 -9.38
C PRO A 44 -18.32 -7.60 -7.86
N PHE A 45 -17.20 -7.19 -7.26
CA PHE A 45 -16.85 -7.39 -5.84
C PHE A 45 -16.90 -8.87 -5.40
N GLY A 46 -16.69 -9.80 -6.34
CA GLY A 46 -16.80 -11.24 -6.11
C GLY A 46 -15.66 -11.81 -5.26
N MET A 47 -15.92 -12.94 -4.59
CA MET A 47 -14.93 -13.70 -3.81
C MET A 47 -13.99 -14.48 -4.72
N VAL A 48 -14.47 -14.92 -5.89
CA VAL A 48 -13.70 -15.67 -6.88
C VAL A 48 -13.13 -14.75 -7.94
N GLN A 49 -11.82 -14.83 -8.15
CA GLN A 49 -11.08 -14.24 -9.25
C GLN A 49 -10.41 -15.39 -10.02
N LEU A 50 -11.13 -16.02 -10.96
CA LEU A 50 -10.65 -17.22 -11.64
C LEU A 50 -9.77 -16.87 -12.85
N SER A 51 -8.44 -16.90 -12.66
CA SER A 51 -7.45 -16.37 -13.60
C SER A 51 -6.33 -17.36 -13.93
N PRO A 52 -5.71 -17.29 -15.13
CA PRO A 52 -4.42 -17.93 -15.39
C PRO A 52 -3.27 -17.35 -14.55
N ASP A 53 -2.33 -18.23 -14.15
CA ASP A 53 -1.06 -17.86 -13.52
C ASP A 53 0.11 -18.08 -14.49
N THR A 54 0.83 -17.02 -14.86
CA THR A 54 2.00 -17.04 -15.77
C THR A 54 3.31 -16.66 -15.10
N ARG A 55 3.27 -15.88 -14.01
CA ARG A 55 4.46 -15.36 -13.31
C ARG A 55 4.43 -15.75 -11.83
N ILE A 56 5.37 -16.60 -11.44
CA ILE A 56 5.47 -17.16 -10.08
C ILE A 56 6.88 -17.03 -9.48
N ASP A 57 7.70 -16.15 -10.05
CA ASP A 57 9.10 -15.96 -9.68
C ASP A 57 9.30 -15.06 -8.44
N GLY A 58 8.22 -14.49 -7.91
CA GLY A 58 8.24 -13.56 -6.78
C GLY A 58 8.68 -12.14 -7.17
N SER A 59 8.74 -11.82 -8.45
CA SER A 59 9.01 -10.46 -8.93
C SER A 59 7.86 -9.50 -8.62
N TRP A 60 8.19 -8.20 -8.58
CA TRP A 60 7.22 -7.13 -8.37
C TRP A 60 6.13 -7.11 -9.45
N ASP A 61 6.50 -7.30 -10.72
CA ASP A 61 5.53 -7.38 -11.83
C ASP A 61 4.68 -8.68 -11.82
N GLY A 62 4.96 -9.62 -10.91
CA GLY A 62 4.24 -10.89 -10.77
C GLY A 62 3.15 -10.91 -9.69
N CYS A 63 2.83 -9.77 -9.08
CA CYS A 63 1.94 -9.73 -7.90
C CYS A 63 0.54 -10.30 -8.15
N SER A 64 -0.04 -10.09 -9.33
CA SER A 64 -1.36 -10.62 -9.70
C SER A 64 -1.35 -12.04 -10.24
N GLY A 65 -0.18 -12.68 -10.35
CA GLY A 65 -0.02 -14.01 -10.94
C GLY A 65 0.07 -14.03 -12.47
N TYR A 66 -0.36 -12.98 -13.18
CA TYR A 66 -0.32 -12.90 -14.65
C TYR A 66 0.54 -11.73 -15.13
N HIS A 67 1.30 -11.95 -16.21
CA HIS A 67 1.97 -10.88 -16.94
C HIS A 67 1.94 -11.14 -18.45
N TYR A 68 1.58 -10.12 -19.24
CA TYR A 68 1.33 -10.25 -20.67
C TYR A 68 2.54 -10.71 -21.48
N ASP A 69 3.76 -10.37 -21.08
CA ASP A 69 4.96 -10.82 -21.79
C ASP A 69 5.30 -12.32 -21.63
N ASP A 70 4.56 -13.04 -20.79
CA ASP A 70 4.83 -14.45 -20.51
C ASP A 70 4.11 -15.38 -21.50
N PHE A 71 4.77 -16.50 -21.82
CA PHE A 71 4.24 -17.50 -22.79
C PHE A 71 3.94 -18.86 -22.16
N ILE A 72 4.00 -18.97 -20.83
CA ILE A 72 3.76 -20.20 -20.07
C ILE A 72 2.64 -19.96 -19.07
N ILE A 73 1.65 -20.85 -19.05
CA ILE A 73 0.64 -20.93 -17.99
C ILE A 73 0.98 -22.11 -17.07
N TYR A 74 1.05 -21.83 -15.77
CA TYR A 74 1.23 -22.83 -14.72
C TYR A 74 -0.10 -23.47 -14.32
N GLY A 75 -1.18 -22.70 -14.29
CA GLY A 75 -2.51 -23.21 -13.97
C GLY A 75 -3.54 -22.09 -13.91
N PHE A 76 -4.70 -22.41 -13.35
CA PHE A 76 -5.78 -21.46 -13.13
C PHE A 76 -6.20 -21.52 -11.65
N SER A 77 -5.91 -20.46 -10.90
CA SER A 77 -6.26 -20.32 -9.48
C SER A 77 -7.47 -19.39 -9.29
N HIS A 78 -7.99 -19.30 -8.06
CA HIS A 78 -9.33 -18.77 -7.79
C HIS A 78 -9.37 -17.47 -6.98
N THR A 79 -8.22 -16.97 -6.54
CA THR A 79 -8.09 -15.75 -5.73
C THR A 79 -6.91 -14.93 -6.25
N HIS A 80 -7.09 -13.62 -6.41
CA HIS A 80 -6.05 -12.71 -6.93
C HIS A 80 -6.20 -11.30 -6.40
N LEU A 81 -5.08 -10.58 -6.30
CA LEU A 81 -5.05 -9.15 -6.03
C LEU A 81 -4.93 -8.37 -7.35
N ASN A 82 -5.67 -7.26 -7.48
CA ASN A 82 -5.68 -6.48 -8.72
C ASN A 82 -4.87 -5.20 -8.54
N GLY A 83 -3.64 -5.18 -9.04
CA GLY A 83 -2.83 -3.98 -9.08
C GLY A 83 -1.90 -3.77 -7.90
N THR A 84 -1.70 -4.74 -7.02
CA THR A 84 -0.91 -4.53 -5.80
C THR A 84 0.60 -4.57 -6.06
N GLY A 85 1.37 -3.87 -5.22
CA GLY A 85 2.83 -3.95 -5.19
C GLY A 85 3.41 -5.13 -4.38
N VAL A 86 2.56 -5.95 -3.77
CA VAL A 86 2.93 -7.16 -3.02
C VAL A 86 2.05 -8.34 -3.44
N SER A 87 2.71 -9.49 -3.63
CA SER A 87 2.13 -10.77 -4.05
C SER A 87 1.48 -11.50 -2.87
N ASP A 88 0.25 -12.00 -3.07
CA ASP A 88 -0.42 -13.02 -2.24
C ASP A 88 -1.49 -13.74 -3.11
N PHE A 89 -2.30 -14.60 -2.50
CA PHE A 89 -3.34 -15.40 -3.14
C PHE A 89 -2.78 -16.37 -4.21
N GLY A 90 -3.57 -16.73 -5.23
CA GLY A 90 -3.29 -17.87 -6.10
C GLY A 90 -3.78 -19.20 -5.52
N ASP A 91 -4.89 -19.18 -4.76
CA ASP A 91 -5.43 -20.34 -4.08
C ASP A 91 -6.15 -21.32 -5.02
N ILE A 92 -6.10 -22.61 -4.64
CA ILE A 92 -6.83 -23.70 -5.30
C ILE A 92 -6.52 -23.76 -6.81
N MET A 93 -5.25 -23.98 -7.16
CA MET A 93 -4.80 -24.00 -8.55
C MET A 93 -5.18 -25.31 -9.24
N LEU A 94 -5.87 -25.20 -10.39
CA LEU A 94 -6.20 -26.33 -11.27
C LEU A 94 -5.46 -26.24 -12.61
N MET A 95 -4.99 -27.37 -13.14
CA MET A 95 -4.36 -27.44 -14.47
C MET A 95 -4.75 -28.70 -15.25
N PRO A 96 -5.40 -28.60 -16.43
CA PRO A 96 -5.72 -29.75 -17.26
C PRO A 96 -4.50 -30.20 -18.09
N THR A 97 -4.25 -31.51 -18.16
CA THR A 97 -3.16 -32.11 -18.95
C THR A 97 -3.60 -33.40 -19.65
N MET A 98 -2.75 -33.95 -20.53
CA MET A 98 -2.95 -35.24 -21.19
C MET A 98 -1.77 -36.18 -20.95
N GLY A 99 -2.02 -37.49 -20.91
CA GLY A 99 -1.00 -38.53 -20.76
C GLY A 99 -0.71 -38.87 -19.30
N GLU A 100 0.52 -39.26 -19.02
CA GLU A 100 0.97 -39.60 -17.66
C GLU A 100 1.02 -38.34 -16.79
N PRO A 101 0.27 -38.26 -15.67
CA PRO A 101 0.23 -37.05 -14.86
C PRO A 101 1.55 -36.74 -14.18
N SER A 102 1.83 -35.45 -14.00
CA SER A 102 2.92 -34.94 -13.17
C SER A 102 2.38 -33.92 -12.17
N ILE A 103 3.03 -33.86 -11.01
CA ILE A 103 2.79 -32.94 -9.89
C ILE A 103 3.96 -31.93 -9.76
N ASP A 104 4.79 -31.85 -10.80
CA ASP A 104 5.85 -30.87 -10.96
C ASP A 104 5.39 -29.81 -11.96
N ASN A 105 5.37 -28.55 -11.53
CA ASN A 105 4.89 -27.42 -12.33
C ASN A 105 5.72 -27.15 -13.57
N LYS A 106 7.00 -27.54 -13.58
CA LYS A 106 7.87 -27.49 -14.77
C LYS A 106 7.47 -28.51 -15.82
N ILE A 107 6.71 -29.54 -15.42
CA ILE A 107 6.24 -30.61 -16.29
C ILE A 107 4.78 -30.41 -16.69
N TYR A 108 3.88 -30.03 -15.77
CA TYR A 108 2.46 -29.88 -16.11
C TYR A 108 2.11 -28.55 -16.79
N SER A 109 2.95 -27.51 -16.65
CA SER A 109 2.74 -26.22 -17.32
C SER A 109 2.67 -26.36 -18.83
N SER A 110 1.98 -25.41 -19.47
CA SER A 110 1.79 -25.39 -20.91
C SER A 110 2.18 -24.03 -21.48
N ALA A 111 2.80 -24.06 -22.65
CA ALA A 111 2.87 -22.89 -23.50
C ALA A 111 1.47 -22.46 -23.97
N PHE A 112 1.33 -21.17 -24.28
CA PHE A 112 0.14 -20.58 -24.90
C PHE A 112 0.53 -19.40 -25.80
N SER A 113 -0.45 -18.82 -26.48
CA SER A 113 -0.28 -17.62 -27.30
C SER A 113 -1.48 -16.69 -27.14
N HIS A 114 -1.23 -15.38 -27.02
CA HIS A 114 -2.29 -14.35 -26.98
C HIS A 114 -3.20 -14.36 -28.20
N ALA A 115 -2.73 -14.90 -29.35
CA ALA A 115 -3.58 -15.07 -30.53
C ALA A 115 -4.76 -16.04 -30.31
N ASN A 116 -4.64 -16.94 -29.33
CA ASN A 116 -5.66 -17.90 -28.91
C ASN A 116 -6.21 -17.59 -27.51
N GLU A 117 -6.01 -16.37 -27.02
CA GLU A 117 -6.44 -15.91 -25.71
C GLU A 117 -7.51 -14.82 -25.87
N LYS A 118 -8.55 -14.86 -25.03
CA LYS A 118 -9.64 -13.87 -25.04
C LYS A 118 -10.13 -13.64 -23.63
N ALA A 119 -10.37 -12.38 -23.29
CA ALA A 119 -10.94 -11.95 -22.02
C ALA A 119 -12.01 -10.87 -22.25
N ASN A 120 -13.05 -10.87 -21.41
CA ASN A 120 -14.01 -9.78 -21.22
C ASN A 120 -14.58 -9.86 -19.79
N ALA A 121 -15.37 -8.89 -19.36
CA ALA A 121 -15.86 -8.85 -17.99
C ALA A 121 -16.75 -10.08 -17.68
N GLY A 122 -16.23 -10.98 -16.84
CA GLY A 122 -16.89 -12.24 -16.45
C GLY A 122 -16.49 -13.47 -17.26
N PHE A 123 -15.59 -13.38 -18.25
CA PHE A 123 -15.18 -14.52 -19.06
C PHE A 123 -13.72 -14.47 -19.49
N TYR A 124 -13.07 -15.64 -19.45
CA TYR A 124 -11.74 -15.85 -20.00
C TYR A 124 -11.69 -17.15 -20.82
N SER A 125 -10.86 -17.18 -21.86
CA SER A 125 -10.54 -18.40 -22.58
C SER A 125 -9.14 -18.39 -23.16
N VAL A 126 -8.49 -19.55 -23.18
CA VAL A 126 -7.17 -19.75 -23.78
C VAL A 126 -7.03 -21.16 -24.33
N LYS A 127 -6.13 -21.33 -25.28
CA LYS A 127 -5.68 -22.63 -25.73
C LYS A 127 -4.32 -22.99 -25.14
N LEU A 128 -4.24 -24.13 -24.48
CA LEU A 128 -3.00 -24.71 -23.98
C LEU A 128 -2.33 -25.54 -25.09
N ASP A 129 -1.19 -25.08 -25.59
CA ASP A 129 -0.55 -25.62 -26.79
C ASP A 129 0.03 -27.03 -26.57
N LYS A 130 0.61 -27.29 -25.39
CA LYS A 130 1.35 -28.52 -25.10
C LYS A 130 0.52 -29.79 -25.31
N HIS A 131 -0.75 -29.75 -24.92
CA HIS A 131 -1.67 -30.88 -25.01
C HIS A 131 -2.90 -30.60 -25.86
N ASN A 132 -2.94 -29.43 -26.54
CA ASN A 132 -4.04 -29.01 -27.40
C ASN A 132 -5.39 -29.04 -26.65
N ILE A 133 -5.46 -28.33 -25.52
CA ILE A 133 -6.66 -28.25 -24.65
C ILE A 133 -7.22 -26.84 -24.72
N ASP A 134 -8.50 -26.70 -25.03
CA ASP A 134 -9.17 -25.40 -24.94
C ASP A 134 -9.75 -25.22 -23.54
N VAL A 135 -9.46 -24.08 -22.91
CA VAL A 135 -9.91 -23.72 -21.57
C VAL A 135 -10.85 -22.54 -21.66
N ARG A 136 -11.98 -22.60 -20.95
CA ARG A 136 -12.93 -21.51 -20.79
C ARG A 136 -13.31 -21.37 -19.32
N LEU A 137 -13.29 -20.14 -18.81
CA LEU A 137 -13.53 -19.82 -17.42
C LEU A 137 -14.63 -18.76 -17.29
N THR A 138 -15.51 -18.92 -16.31
CA THR A 138 -16.51 -17.95 -15.87
C THR A 138 -16.68 -18.08 -14.35
N ALA A 139 -17.34 -17.13 -13.70
CA ALA A 139 -17.60 -17.21 -12.27
C ALA A 139 -19.00 -16.71 -11.89
N SER A 140 -19.54 -17.19 -10.77
CA SER A 140 -20.50 -16.45 -9.95
C SER A 140 -19.75 -15.67 -8.86
N THR A 141 -20.46 -15.19 -7.83
CA THR A 141 -19.84 -14.46 -6.72
C THR A 141 -18.84 -15.32 -5.94
N ARG A 142 -19.14 -16.61 -5.69
CA ARG A 142 -18.33 -17.51 -4.86
C ARG A 142 -17.93 -18.82 -5.55
N VAL A 143 -18.31 -19.02 -6.80
CA VAL A 143 -18.06 -20.26 -7.55
C VAL A 143 -17.36 -19.97 -8.87
N GLY A 144 -16.15 -20.51 -9.05
CA GLY A 144 -15.46 -20.58 -10.34
C GLY A 144 -15.97 -21.76 -11.17
N PHE A 145 -16.16 -21.56 -12.47
CA PHE A 145 -16.66 -22.59 -13.38
C PHE A 145 -15.74 -22.72 -14.60
N HIS A 146 -15.20 -23.92 -14.77
CA HIS A 146 -14.25 -24.29 -15.82
C HIS A 146 -14.92 -25.20 -16.86
N GLU A 147 -14.61 -24.99 -18.13
CA GLU A 147 -14.84 -25.93 -19.23
C GLU A 147 -13.49 -26.25 -19.91
N TYR A 148 -13.10 -27.53 -19.87
CA TYR A 148 -11.92 -28.04 -20.56
C TYR A 148 -12.33 -28.92 -21.74
N THR A 149 -11.92 -28.55 -22.94
CA THR A 149 -12.14 -29.35 -24.16
C THR A 149 -10.86 -30.03 -24.57
N PHE A 150 -10.84 -31.37 -24.53
CA PHE A 150 -9.66 -32.17 -24.86
C PHE A 150 -9.67 -32.52 -26.35
N ASN A 151 -8.82 -31.87 -27.16
CA ASN A 151 -8.81 -32.08 -28.61
C ASN A 151 -8.01 -33.31 -29.07
N THR A 152 -7.58 -34.14 -28.13
CA THR A 152 -6.88 -35.40 -28.34
C THR A 152 -7.54 -36.49 -27.48
N ALA A 153 -7.64 -37.71 -28.00
CA ALA A 153 -8.15 -38.83 -27.20
C ALA A 153 -7.04 -39.42 -26.31
N GLY A 154 -7.40 -39.97 -25.16
CA GLY A 154 -6.46 -40.61 -24.23
C GLY A 154 -6.75 -40.26 -22.78
N GLN A 155 -5.73 -40.36 -21.93
CA GLN A 155 -5.86 -40.03 -20.51
C GLN A 155 -5.83 -38.51 -20.32
N ALA A 156 -6.97 -37.93 -19.95
CA ALA A 156 -7.05 -36.57 -19.44
C ALA A 156 -6.78 -36.58 -17.94
N ASN A 157 -6.07 -35.55 -17.46
CA ASN A 157 -5.85 -35.31 -16.04
C ASN A 157 -6.23 -33.88 -15.69
N ILE A 158 -6.72 -33.68 -14.47
CA ILE A 158 -6.85 -32.36 -13.83
C ILE A 158 -5.96 -32.39 -12.60
N ILE A 159 -4.92 -31.56 -12.59
CA ILE A 159 -4.00 -31.40 -11.47
C ILE A 159 -4.59 -30.39 -10.51
N LEU A 160 -4.62 -30.71 -9.21
CA LEU A 160 -4.85 -29.78 -8.12
C LEU A 160 -3.53 -29.60 -7.36
N ASP A 161 -2.99 -28.38 -7.33
CA ASP A 161 -1.75 -28.05 -6.63
C ASP A 161 -2.03 -27.03 -5.53
N LEU A 162 -1.88 -27.44 -4.26
CA LEU A 162 -2.06 -26.53 -3.12
C LEU A 162 -0.75 -25.84 -2.71
N ASN A 163 0.37 -26.18 -3.36
CA ASN A 163 1.70 -25.61 -3.10
C ASN A 163 2.02 -24.45 -4.03
N HIS A 164 1.06 -24.03 -4.86
CA HIS A 164 1.23 -22.92 -5.78
C HIS A 164 1.43 -21.62 -4.99
N ARG A 165 2.47 -20.87 -5.39
CA ARG A 165 2.92 -19.57 -4.85
C ARG A 165 3.21 -19.56 -3.35
N ASP A 166 2.19 -19.34 -2.52
CA ASP A 166 2.40 -19.14 -1.08
C ASP A 166 2.83 -20.41 -0.36
N LYS A 167 3.48 -20.22 0.78
CA LYS A 167 3.90 -21.32 1.64
C LYS A 167 2.67 -21.99 2.26
N LEU A 168 2.45 -23.25 1.92
CA LEU A 168 1.40 -24.08 2.50
C LEU A 168 1.73 -24.40 3.97
N LEU A 169 0.92 -23.89 4.89
CA LEU A 169 0.99 -24.20 6.32
C LEU A 169 0.21 -25.46 6.68
N GLU A 170 -0.94 -25.66 6.02
CA GLU A 170 -1.79 -26.83 6.20
C GLU A 170 -2.67 -27.03 4.97
N GLY A 171 -2.55 -28.20 4.35
CA GLY A 171 -3.44 -28.65 3.28
C GLY A 171 -4.23 -29.87 3.70
N ARG A 172 -5.52 -29.92 3.38
CA ARG A 172 -6.36 -31.11 3.52
C ARG A 172 -7.27 -31.29 2.30
N ILE A 173 -7.39 -32.51 1.79
CA ILE A 173 -8.32 -32.88 0.72
C ILE A 173 -9.14 -34.10 1.16
N ARG A 174 -10.45 -33.92 1.31
CA ARG A 174 -11.43 -34.97 1.64
C ARG A 174 -12.09 -35.50 0.37
N ILE A 175 -12.09 -36.82 0.21
CA ILE A 175 -12.77 -37.46 -0.93
C ILE A 175 -14.21 -37.77 -0.53
N ILE A 176 -15.17 -37.06 -1.11
CA ILE A 176 -16.60 -37.27 -0.84
C ILE A 176 -17.12 -38.41 -1.71
N ASP A 177 -16.85 -38.32 -3.01
CA ASP A 177 -17.12 -39.36 -4.00
C ASP A 177 -16.21 -39.17 -5.23
N ASN A 178 -16.43 -39.92 -6.30
CA ASN A 178 -15.62 -39.83 -7.51
C ASN A 178 -15.89 -38.59 -8.39
N LYS A 179 -16.80 -37.70 -7.98
CA LYS A 179 -17.12 -36.42 -8.63
C LYS A 179 -16.92 -35.22 -7.71
N THR A 180 -16.67 -35.43 -6.44
CA THR A 180 -16.72 -34.38 -5.43
C THR A 180 -15.58 -34.52 -4.43
N ILE A 181 -14.85 -33.43 -4.23
CA ILE A 181 -13.86 -33.31 -3.16
C ILE A 181 -14.05 -32.00 -2.40
N GLU A 182 -13.53 -31.97 -1.18
CA GLU A 182 -13.51 -30.80 -0.31
C GLU A 182 -12.07 -30.51 0.12
N VAL A 183 -11.69 -29.23 0.12
CA VAL A 183 -10.31 -28.77 0.30
C VAL A 183 -10.24 -27.74 1.42
N LEU A 184 -9.22 -27.82 2.26
CA LEU A 184 -8.72 -26.72 3.09
C LEU A 184 -7.30 -26.41 2.62
N ARG A 185 -7.04 -25.14 2.29
CA ARG A 185 -5.71 -24.56 2.15
C ARG A 185 -5.54 -23.50 3.24
N ARG A 186 -4.48 -23.63 4.03
CA ARG A 186 -4.02 -22.61 4.96
C ARG A 186 -2.59 -22.21 4.58
N SER A 187 -2.33 -20.93 4.38
CA SER A 187 -1.08 -20.43 3.78
C SER A 187 -0.50 -19.22 4.50
N GLU A 188 0.77 -18.95 4.22
CA GLU A 188 1.54 -17.79 4.68
C GLU A 188 2.23 -17.12 3.48
N ALA A 189 1.92 -15.85 3.26
CA ALA A 189 2.66 -14.93 2.39
C ALA A 189 2.62 -13.51 2.98
N TRP A 190 1.86 -12.59 2.39
CA TRP A 190 1.63 -11.25 2.93
C TRP A 190 0.64 -11.30 4.10
N ALA A 191 -0.51 -11.95 3.89
CA ALA A 191 -1.33 -12.51 4.94
C ALA A 191 -0.61 -13.71 5.57
N ARG A 192 -0.39 -13.65 6.88
CA ARG A 192 0.45 -14.63 7.58
C ARG A 192 -0.28 -15.90 8.00
N ASP A 193 -1.62 -15.84 8.03
CA ASP A 193 -2.47 -16.95 8.44
C ASP A 193 -3.78 -16.96 7.66
N GLN A 194 -3.70 -17.27 6.37
CA GLN A 194 -4.85 -17.25 5.46
C GLN A 194 -5.56 -18.61 5.47
N TYR A 195 -6.90 -18.60 5.43
CA TYR A 195 -7.74 -19.80 5.34
C TYR A 195 -8.65 -19.76 4.12
N VAL A 196 -8.55 -20.77 3.26
CA VAL A 196 -9.45 -20.98 2.12
C VAL A 196 -10.00 -22.40 2.15
N PHE A 197 -11.31 -22.53 2.27
CA PHE A 197 -12.02 -23.78 2.06
C PHE A 197 -12.57 -23.80 0.65
N ALA A 198 -12.58 -24.98 0.02
CA ALA A 198 -13.19 -25.15 -1.28
C ALA A 198 -13.97 -26.46 -1.40
N ARG A 199 -14.97 -26.46 -2.28
CA ARG A 199 -15.65 -27.65 -2.76
C ARG A 199 -15.48 -27.74 -4.27
N ILE A 200 -14.88 -28.82 -4.75
CA ILE A 200 -14.61 -29.05 -6.18
C ILE A 200 -15.51 -30.17 -6.67
N GLU A 201 -16.30 -29.87 -7.71
CA GLU A 201 -17.25 -30.79 -8.32
C GLU A 201 -16.90 -30.98 -9.80
N PHE A 202 -16.94 -32.23 -10.27
CA PHE A 202 -16.72 -32.64 -11.65
C PHE A 202 -18.02 -33.15 -12.27
N ASN A 203 -18.30 -32.81 -13.54
CA ASN A 203 -19.49 -33.34 -14.22
C ASN A 203 -19.41 -34.86 -14.46
N VAL A 204 -18.19 -35.38 -14.61
CA VAL A 204 -17.87 -36.80 -14.85
C VAL A 204 -17.07 -37.39 -13.68
N PRO A 205 -17.17 -38.70 -13.42
CA PRO A 205 -16.35 -39.33 -12.40
C PRO A 205 -14.88 -39.37 -12.83
N LEU A 206 -13.97 -39.08 -11.89
CA LEU A 206 -12.52 -39.12 -12.07
C LEU A 206 -11.87 -40.05 -11.03
N ILE A 207 -10.66 -40.54 -11.34
CA ILE A 207 -9.89 -41.42 -10.46
C ILE A 207 -8.58 -40.72 -10.09
N ILE A 208 -8.19 -40.79 -8.82
CA ILE A 208 -6.88 -40.29 -8.38
C ILE A 208 -5.79 -41.18 -8.98
N ASN A 209 -4.89 -40.59 -9.77
CA ASN A 209 -3.83 -41.34 -10.45
C ASN A 209 -2.43 -41.09 -9.84
N LYS A 210 -2.19 -39.87 -9.33
CA LYS A 210 -0.93 -39.45 -8.74
C LYS A 210 -1.14 -38.49 -7.59
N GLU A 211 -0.30 -38.61 -6.57
CA GLU A 211 -0.39 -37.87 -5.31
C GLU A 211 0.99 -37.39 -4.83
N LYS A 212 1.03 -36.20 -4.23
CA LYS A 212 2.19 -35.59 -3.57
C LYS A 212 1.98 -35.49 -2.05
N THR A 213 1.37 -36.50 -1.43
CA THR A 213 1.33 -36.66 0.04
C THR A 213 0.91 -38.11 0.38
N LYS A 214 0.82 -38.45 1.67
CA LYS A 214 0.24 -39.71 2.14
C LYS A 214 -1.27 -39.61 2.31
N TYR A 215 -1.99 -40.65 1.89
CA TYR A 215 -3.42 -40.82 2.17
C TYR A 215 -3.64 -41.43 3.57
N ASN A 216 -4.48 -40.81 4.39
CA ASN A 216 -5.01 -41.42 5.60
C ASN A 216 -6.33 -42.11 5.27
N SER A 217 -6.31 -43.44 5.27
CA SER A 217 -7.46 -44.28 4.91
C SER A 217 -8.58 -44.31 5.95
N GLU A 218 -8.27 -44.04 7.23
CA GLU A 218 -9.28 -44.04 8.31
C GLU A 218 -10.21 -42.84 8.17
N ASP A 219 -9.64 -41.67 7.90
CA ASP A 219 -10.36 -40.40 7.78
C ASP A 219 -10.73 -40.02 6.34
N LYS A 220 -10.34 -40.85 5.36
CA LYS A 220 -10.52 -40.62 3.90
C LYS A 220 -10.00 -39.26 3.45
N ILE A 221 -8.82 -38.89 3.92
CA ILE A 221 -8.24 -37.57 3.75
C ILE A 221 -6.79 -37.64 3.29
N TYR A 222 -6.40 -36.73 2.41
CA TYR A 222 -5.01 -36.39 2.14
C TYR A 222 -4.66 -35.14 2.95
N GLU A 223 -3.55 -35.14 3.66
CA GLU A 223 -3.14 -33.99 4.46
C GLU A 223 -1.63 -33.77 4.46
N GLY A 224 -1.21 -32.53 4.69
CA GLY A 224 0.21 -32.18 4.81
C GLY A 224 0.53 -30.75 4.42
N VAL A 225 1.81 -30.41 4.53
CA VAL A 225 2.39 -29.11 4.15
C VAL A 225 2.99 -29.11 2.73
N ALA A 226 2.89 -30.25 2.05
CA ALA A 226 3.11 -30.38 0.64
C ALA A 226 1.98 -31.25 0.08
N LEU A 227 1.12 -30.71 -0.79
CA LEU A 227 -0.10 -31.39 -1.22
C LEU A 227 -0.49 -31.07 -2.66
N ALA A 228 -0.50 -32.10 -3.52
CA ALA A 228 -1.03 -32.04 -4.88
C ALA A 228 -1.61 -33.40 -5.29
N LEU A 229 -2.68 -33.40 -6.08
CA LEU A 229 -3.34 -34.61 -6.61
C LEU A 229 -3.61 -34.46 -8.11
N SER A 230 -3.69 -35.59 -8.81
CA SER A 230 -4.19 -35.65 -10.19
C SER A 230 -5.46 -36.51 -10.29
N PHE A 231 -6.48 -35.97 -10.95
CA PHE A 231 -7.76 -36.61 -11.19
C PHE A 231 -7.89 -36.97 -12.67
N SER A 232 -8.03 -38.26 -12.98
CA SER A 232 -7.83 -38.78 -14.34
C SER A 232 -9.03 -39.54 -14.88
N LYS A 233 -9.21 -39.48 -16.20
CA LYS A 233 -10.20 -40.26 -16.96
C LYS A 233 -9.77 -40.42 -18.43
N GLN A 234 -10.19 -41.50 -19.07
CA GLN A 234 -10.08 -41.64 -20.53
C GLN A 234 -11.13 -40.79 -21.25
N VAL A 235 -10.69 -39.94 -22.16
CA VAL A 235 -11.53 -39.03 -22.95
C VAL A 235 -11.43 -39.31 -24.45
N LYS A 236 -12.52 -39.03 -25.17
CA LYS A 236 -12.50 -38.96 -26.64
C LYS A 236 -12.06 -37.57 -27.10
N LYS A 237 -11.58 -37.47 -28.34
CA LYS A 237 -11.33 -36.17 -28.97
C LYS A 237 -12.60 -35.31 -28.98
N GLY A 238 -12.49 -34.09 -28.48
CA GLY A 238 -13.58 -33.12 -28.35
C GLY A 238 -14.45 -33.32 -27.11
N GLU A 239 -14.14 -34.28 -26.24
CA GLU A 239 -14.86 -34.46 -24.98
C GLU A 239 -14.57 -33.31 -24.03
N LYS A 240 -15.61 -32.87 -23.32
CA LYS A 240 -15.57 -31.77 -22.36
C LYS A 240 -15.62 -32.28 -20.94
N ILE A 241 -14.73 -31.78 -20.09
CA ILE A 241 -14.85 -31.92 -18.63
C ILE A 241 -15.15 -30.56 -18.06
N LEU A 242 -16.17 -30.51 -17.20
CA LEU A 242 -16.61 -29.29 -16.54
C LEU A 242 -16.29 -29.40 -15.04
N VAL A 243 -15.80 -28.31 -14.46
CA VAL A 243 -15.40 -28.26 -13.04
C VAL A 243 -15.97 -27.03 -12.37
N LYS A 244 -16.68 -27.21 -11.26
CA LYS A 244 -17.11 -26.11 -10.39
C LYS A 244 -16.24 -26.10 -9.14
N VAL A 245 -15.74 -24.93 -8.75
CA VAL A 245 -14.95 -24.73 -7.53
C VAL A 245 -15.63 -23.63 -6.72
N SER A 246 -16.28 -24.03 -5.63
CA SER A 246 -16.87 -23.09 -4.68
C SER A 246 -15.89 -22.78 -3.57
N LEU A 247 -15.69 -21.50 -3.24
CA LEU A 247 -14.84 -21.07 -2.13
C LEU A 247 -15.65 -20.75 -0.87
N SER A 248 -14.99 -20.74 0.28
CA SER A 248 -15.49 -20.24 1.56
C SER A 248 -14.32 -19.80 2.46
N PRO A 249 -14.43 -18.65 3.16
CA PRO A 249 -13.44 -18.25 4.16
C PRO A 249 -13.61 -19.02 5.48
N THR A 250 -14.72 -19.74 5.68
CA THR A 250 -15.10 -20.26 7.00
C THR A 250 -14.92 -21.76 7.15
N SER A 251 -15.44 -22.57 6.22
CA SER A 251 -15.65 -24.00 6.44
C SER A 251 -15.97 -24.79 5.17
N TYR A 252 -15.91 -26.13 5.28
CA TYR A 252 -16.38 -27.04 4.23
C TYR A 252 -17.89 -26.91 3.99
N GLU A 253 -18.67 -26.74 5.07
CA GLU A 253 -20.11 -26.53 5.02
C GLU A 253 -20.47 -25.22 4.32
N GLY A 254 -19.70 -24.15 4.56
CA GLY A 254 -19.79 -22.89 3.85
C GLY A 254 -19.51 -23.06 2.36
N ALA A 255 -18.41 -23.73 1.99
CA ALA A 255 -18.09 -24.00 0.58
C ALA A 255 -19.18 -24.85 -0.11
N LYS A 256 -19.75 -25.83 0.60
CA LYS A 256 -20.89 -26.61 0.11
C LYS A 256 -22.15 -25.77 -0.07
N LEU A 257 -22.45 -24.87 0.87
CA LEU A 257 -23.59 -23.95 0.74
C LEU A 257 -23.41 -23.02 -0.46
N ASN A 258 -22.22 -22.42 -0.60
CA ASN A 258 -21.89 -21.50 -1.69
C ASN A 258 -21.98 -22.16 -3.07
N SER A 259 -21.74 -23.48 -3.16
CA SER A 259 -21.91 -24.23 -4.42
C SER A 259 -23.34 -24.17 -5.00
N SER A 260 -24.33 -23.79 -4.19
CA SER A 260 -25.71 -23.59 -4.62
C SER A 260 -25.93 -22.39 -5.54
N GLU A 261 -24.96 -21.47 -5.68
CA GLU A 261 -25.01 -20.41 -6.70
C GLU A 261 -25.03 -21.00 -8.12
N ILE A 262 -24.41 -22.17 -8.34
CA ILE A 262 -24.38 -22.87 -9.63
C ILE A 262 -24.76 -24.35 -9.45
N THR A 263 -26.05 -24.66 -9.54
CA THR A 263 -26.57 -26.04 -9.39
C THR A 263 -26.59 -26.87 -10.69
N HIS A 264 -26.30 -26.26 -11.84
CA HIS A 264 -26.34 -26.89 -13.16
C HIS A 264 -24.97 -26.92 -13.84
N TRP A 265 -24.90 -27.62 -14.98
CA TRP A 265 -23.68 -27.75 -15.80
C TRP A 265 -23.73 -26.93 -17.10
N ASP A 266 -24.65 -25.98 -17.22
CA ASP A 266 -24.74 -25.05 -18.36
C ASP A 266 -23.76 -23.87 -18.19
N PHE A 267 -22.61 -23.97 -18.86
CA PHE A 267 -21.56 -22.94 -18.84
C PHE A 267 -22.01 -21.62 -19.46
N GLU A 268 -22.74 -21.66 -20.58
CA GLU A 268 -23.18 -20.45 -21.28
C GLU A 268 -24.16 -19.65 -20.45
N LYS A 269 -25.00 -20.34 -19.67
CA LYS A 269 -25.90 -19.66 -18.73
C LYS A 269 -25.11 -18.90 -17.66
N VAL A 270 -24.14 -19.53 -16.98
CA VAL A 270 -23.34 -18.85 -15.95
C VAL A 270 -22.54 -17.69 -16.53
N LYS A 271 -21.94 -17.88 -17.70
CA LYS A 271 -21.25 -16.81 -18.45
C LYS A 271 -22.17 -15.62 -18.69
N LYS A 272 -23.38 -15.88 -19.19
CA LYS A 272 -24.37 -14.83 -19.46
C LYS A 272 -24.84 -14.15 -18.18
N ASP A 273 -24.99 -14.88 -17.08
CA ASP A 273 -25.36 -14.32 -15.79
C ASP A 273 -24.24 -13.40 -15.25
N ALA A 274 -22.97 -13.78 -15.39
CA ALA A 274 -21.82 -12.92 -15.07
C ALA A 274 -21.76 -11.65 -15.94
N GLU A 275 -21.94 -11.77 -17.26
CA GLU A 275 -22.01 -10.65 -18.19
C GLU A 275 -23.17 -9.69 -17.84
N GLN A 276 -24.29 -10.21 -17.34
CA GLN A 276 -25.43 -9.39 -16.90
C GLN A 276 -25.14 -8.63 -15.61
N LEU A 277 -24.44 -9.24 -14.65
CA LEU A 277 -23.99 -8.54 -13.44
C LEU A 277 -23.06 -7.38 -13.81
N TRP A 278 -22.10 -7.62 -14.70
CA TRP A 278 -21.21 -6.55 -15.18
C TRP A 278 -21.95 -5.45 -15.93
N ASN A 279 -22.86 -5.79 -16.84
CA ASN A 279 -23.67 -4.79 -17.54
C ASN A 279 -24.49 -3.92 -16.56
N LYS A 280 -25.00 -4.51 -15.47
CA LYS A 280 -25.71 -3.76 -14.43
C LYS A 280 -24.78 -2.77 -13.74
N GLU A 281 -23.61 -3.19 -13.28
CA GLU A 281 -22.68 -2.31 -12.57
C GLU A 281 -22.07 -1.23 -13.48
N LEU A 282 -21.65 -1.60 -14.69
CA LEU A 282 -21.12 -0.65 -15.68
C LEU A 282 -22.19 0.34 -16.17
N SER A 283 -23.47 -0.01 -16.11
CA SER A 283 -24.56 0.92 -16.45
C SER A 283 -24.73 2.06 -15.45
N LYS A 284 -24.07 2.03 -14.28
CA LYS A 284 -24.10 3.13 -13.31
C LYS A 284 -23.53 4.42 -13.92
N ILE A 285 -22.62 4.32 -14.90
CA ILE A 285 -22.12 5.46 -15.66
C ILE A 285 -22.15 5.16 -17.16
N GLU A 286 -23.04 5.82 -17.88
CA GLU A 286 -23.22 5.66 -19.33
C GLU A 286 -22.49 6.76 -20.10
N ILE A 287 -21.55 6.38 -20.96
CA ILE A 287 -20.79 7.30 -21.82
C ILE A 287 -21.36 7.32 -23.23
N THR A 288 -21.56 8.52 -23.78
CA THR A 288 -21.83 8.70 -25.22
C THR A 288 -20.53 9.05 -25.95
N GLU A 289 -19.97 8.07 -26.64
CA GLU A 289 -18.73 8.18 -27.42
C GLU A 289 -18.78 7.21 -28.61
N THR A 290 -18.07 7.57 -29.69
CA THR A 290 -17.92 6.76 -30.91
C THR A 290 -16.52 6.13 -31.02
N ASP A 291 -15.54 6.71 -30.35
CA ASP A 291 -14.19 6.18 -30.24
C ASP A 291 -14.18 4.92 -29.35
N LYS A 292 -13.85 3.78 -29.97
CA LYS A 292 -13.83 2.47 -29.29
C LYS A 292 -12.71 2.36 -28.27
N ASP A 293 -11.57 3.01 -28.48
CA ASP A 293 -10.46 2.97 -27.54
C ASP A 293 -10.80 3.76 -26.29
N LYS A 294 -11.45 4.92 -26.43
CA LYS A 294 -11.93 5.68 -25.28
C LYS A 294 -13.02 4.95 -24.49
N LEU A 295 -13.95 4.28 -25.19
CA LEU A 295 -14.94 3.42 -24.53
C LEU A 295 -14.26 2.27 -23.79
N ALA A 296 -13.24 1.65 -24.39
CA ALA A 296 -12.49 0.57 -23.76
C ALA A 296 -11.75 1.05 -22.51
N ILE A 297 -11.03 2.16 -22.57
CA ILE A 297 -10.32 2.72 -21.41
C ILE A 297 -11.31 3.06 -20.29
N PHE A 298 -12.41 3.76 -20.60
CA PHE A 298 -13.37 4.17 -19.58
C PHE A 298 -14.06 2.96 -18.90
N TYR A 299 -14.60 2.03 -19.69
CA TYR A 299 -15.32 0.89 -19.11
C TYR A 299 -14.38 -0.12 -18.46
N THR A 300 -13.13 -0.22 -18.90
CA THR A 300 -12.13 -1.03 -18.21
C THR A 300 -11.70 -0.39 -16.90
N ALA A 301 -11.50 0.93 -16.86
CA ALA A 301 -11.24 1.63 -15.62
C ALA A 301 -12.40 1.42 -14.63
N LEU A 302 -13.65 1.66 -15.04
CA LEU A 302 -14.82 1.42 -14.19
C LEU A 302 -14.90 -0.05 -13.73
N TYR A 303 -14.57 -1.01 -14.60
CA TYR A 303 -14.46 -2.42 -14.26
C TYR A 303 -13.42 -2.69 -13.16
N HIS A 304 -12.20 -2.14 -13.26
CA HIS A 304 -11.16 -2.29 -12.24
C HIS A 304 -11.59 -1.76 -10.87
N THR A 305 -12.35 -0.65 -10.81
CA THR A 305 -12.90 -0.11 -9.54
C THR A 305 -13.95 -1.03 -8.89
N MET A 306 -14.42 -2.05 -9.59
CA MET A 306 -15.49 -2.94 -9.10
C MET A 306 -15.03 -4.39 -8.98
N ILE A 307 -13.73 -4.66 -9.11
CA ILE A 307 -13.16 -5.98 -8.81
C ILE A 307 -13.00 -6.14 -7.29
N GLN A 308 -12.55 -5.09 -6.60
CA GLN A 308 -12.23 -5.05 -5.16
C GLN A 308 -12.86 -3.82 -4.48
N PRO A 309 -13.23 -3.88 -3.18
CA PRO A 309 -13.04 -4.97 -2.20
C PRO A 309 -13.82 -6.27 -2.50
N ASN A 310 -13.36 -7.42 -1.99
CA ASN A 310 -13.98 -8.72 -2.29
C ASN A 310 -14.92 -9.16 -1.17
N ILE A 311 -16.10 -9.70 -1.50
CA ILE A 311 -16.98 -10.31 -0.49
C ILE A 311 -16.26 -11.48 0.20
N ALA A 312 -16.25 -11.46 1.52
CA ALA A 312 -15.47 -12.37 2.37
C ALA A 312 -16.36 -13.08 3.40
N GLU A 313 -17.56 -13.46 2.97
CA GLU A 313 -18.54 -14.23 3.73
C GLU A 313 -19.23 -15.29 2.86
N ASP A 314 -19.75 -16.33 3.51
CA ASP A 314 -20.62 -17.33 2.90
C ASP A 314 -22.06 -16.80 2.69
N ILE A 315 -22.88 -17.51 1.92
CA ILE A 315 -24.30 -17.15 1.67
C ILE A 315 -25.11 -17.03 2.97
N ASP A 316 -24.76 -17.76 4.02
CA ASP A 316 -25.42 -17.69 5.33
C ASP A 316 -24.91 -16.53 6.22
N GLY A 317 -24.10 -15.62 5.64
CA GLY A 317 -23.51 -14.48 6.32
C GLY A 317 -22.32 -14.82 7.20
N LYS A 318 -21.86 -16.08 7.24
CA LYS A 318 -20.70 -16.42 8.07
C LYS A 318 -19.41 -15.90 7.45
N TYR A 319 -18.57 -15.29 8.28
CA TYR A 319 -17.25 -14.79 7.88
C TYR A 319 -16.19 -15.11 8.94
N ARG A 320 -14.91 -14.99 8.55
CA ARG A 320 -13.77 -15.11 9.46
C ARG A 320 -13.32 -13.72 9.91
N GLY A 321 -13.33 -13.48 11.22
CA GLY A 321 -12.87 -12.22 11.81
C GLY A 321 -11.35 -12.15 11.97
N ARG A 322 -10.82 -10.97 12.32
CA ARG A 322 -9.36 -10.75 12.49
C ARG A 322 -8.72 -11.51 13.65
N ASP A 323 -9.53 -12.07 14.55
CA ASP A 323 -9.09 -12.99 15.61
C ASP A 323 -9.19 -14.47 15.19
N ASN A 324 -9.37 -14.73 13.89
CA ASN A 324 -9.58 -16.04 13.27
C ASN A 324 -10.84 -16.81 13.72
N LYS A 325 -11.73 -16.19 14.50
CA LYS A 325 -13.03 -16.80 14.85
C LYS A 325 -14.05 -16.61 13.73
N ILE A 326 -15.06 -17.47 13.73
CA ILE A 326 -16.18 -17.38 12.80
C ILE A 326 -17.31 -16.58 13.43
N TYR A 327 -17.78 -15.58 12.70
CA TYR A 327 -18.90 -14.71 13.06
C TYR A 327 -19.98 -14.79 12.00
N ILE A 328 -21.11 -14.12 12.24
CA ILE A 328 -22.20 -13.94 11.28
C ILE A 328 -22.37 -12.43 11.06
N ALA A 329 -22.37 -11.99 9.81
CA ALA A 329 -22.71 -10.63 9.45
C ALA A 329 -24.22 -10.46 9.54
N ASP A 330 -24.66 -9.43 10.27
CA ASP A 330 -26.07 -9.15 10.53
C ASP A 330 -26.45 -7.84 9.86
N MET A 331 -27.31 -7.91 8.84
CA MET A 331 -27.81 -6.77 8.04
C MET A 331 -26.76 -6.01 7.19
N PHE A 332 -25.55 -6.54 7.01
CA PHE A 332 -24.53 -6.02 6.09
C PHE A 332 -23.74 -7.19 5.47
N ASP A 333 -23.07 -6.97 4.34
CA ASP A 333 -22.16 -7.98 3.76
C ASP A 333 -20.73 -7.72 4.26
N TYR A 334 -19.98 -8.76 4.65
CA TYR A 334 -18.58 -8.64 5.07
C TYR A 334 -17.61 -8.72 3.88
N TYR A 335 -16.60 -7.85 3.85
CA TYR A 335 -15.60 -7.77 2.76
C TYR A 335 -14.15 -7.93 3.26
N SER A 336 -13.23 -8.14 2.33
CA SER A 336 -11.79 -8.11 2.54
C SER A 336 -11.09 -7.43 1.36
N VAL A 337 -9.77 -7.27 1.45
CA VAL A 337 -8.90 -6.55 0.50
C VAL A 337 -9.18 -5.05 0.56
N PHE A 338 -8.59 -4.40 1.56
CA PHE A 338 -8.72 -2.97 1.78
C PHE A 338 -7.36 -2.28 1.66
N SER A 339 -7.02 -1.85 0.43
CA SER A 339 -5.81 -1.06 0.12
C SER A 339 -6.04 0.41 0.44
N LEU A 340 -6.15 0.73 1.73
CA LEU A 340 -6.74 2.01 2.16
C LEU A 340 -5.82 3.21 1.96
N TRP A 341 -4.50 3.02 1.85
CA TRP A 341 -3.57 4.11 1.53
C TRP A 341 -3.81 4.68 0.13
N ASP A 342 -4.27 3.85 -0.80
CA ASP A 342 -4.56 4.23 -2.18
C ASP A 342 -6.02 4.66 -2.30
N THR A 343 -6.91 3.73 -1.94
CA THR A 343 -8.34 3.80 -2.29
C THR A 343 -9.11 4.90 -1.57
N PHE A 344 -8.62 5.47 -0.46
CA PHE A 344 -9.28 6.60 0.19
C PHE A 344 -9.32 7.85 -0.71
N ARG A 345 -8.37 7.96 -1.65
CA ARG A 345 -8.10 9.17 -2.45
C ARG A 345 -9.13 9.36 -3.56
N ALA A 346 -9.50 8.29 -4.28
CA ALA A 346 -10.46 8.36 -5.39
C ALA A 346 -11.48 7.22 -5.41
N ALA A 347 -11.08 5.97 -5.15
CA ALA A 347 -11.98 4.82 -5.22
C ALA A 347 -13.15 4.89 -4.22
N HIS A 348 -12.86 5.08 -2.93
CA HIS A 348 -13.91 5.26 -1.92
C HIS A 348 -14.78 6.51 -2.15
N PRO A 349 -14.23 7.68 -2.54
CA PRO A 349 -15.04 8.79 -3.03
C PRO A 349 -15.98 8.42 -4.19
N LEU A 350 -15.51 7.68 -5.20
CA LEU A 350 -16.36 7.17 -6.28
C LEU A 350 -17.46 6.25 -5.73
N TYR A 351 -17.17 5.39 -4.76
CA TYR A 351 -18.17 4.51 -4.15
C TYR A 351 -19.26 5.29 -3.40
N THR A 352 -18.96 6.46 -2.83
CA THR A 352 -20.03 7.32 -2.27
C THR A 352 -21.02 7.84 -3.32
N LEU A 353 -20.62 7.87 -4.60
CA LEU A 353 -21.45 8.27 -5.73
C LEU A 353 -22.34 7.12 -6.22
N ILE A 354 -21.74 5.93 -6.39
CA ILE A 354 -22.35 4.83 -7.17
C ILE A 354 -22.50 3.50 -6.40
N GLU A 355 -22.01 3.41 -5.17
CA GLU A 355 -21.99 2.21 -4.30
C GLU A 355 -22.28 2.58 -2.82
N LYS A 356 -23.33 3.35 -2.55
CA LYS A 356 -23.61 3.82 -1.17
C LYS A 356 -23.94 2.66 -0.22
N LYS A 357 -24.70 1.64 -0.67
CA LYS A 357 -24.97 0.43 0.13
C LYS A 357 -23.67 -0.28 0.50
N ARG A 358 -22.79 -0.54 -0.47
CA ARG A 358 -21.51 -1.20 -0.20
C ARG A 358 -20.58 -0.33 0.64
N THR A 359 -20.62 0.98 0.47
CA THR A 359 -19.87 1.91 1.32
C THR A 359 -20.25 1.72 2.80
N ALA A 360 -21.54 1.57 3.11
CA ALA A 360 -21.98 1.26 4.47
C ALA A 360 -21.51 -0.13 4.93
N ASP A 361 -21.54 -1.14 4.07
CA ASP A 361 -21.03 -2.48 4.36
C ASP A 361 -19.52 -2.51 4.62
N PHE A 362 -18.73 -1.79 3.83
CA PHE A 362 -17.28 -1.63 4.01
C PHE A 362 -16.99 -1.00 5.36
N ILE A 363 -17.73 0.04 5.74
CA ILE A 363 -17.58 0.68 7.06
C ILE A 363 -17.97 -0.30 8.17
N ASN A 364 -19.09 -1.01 8.07
CA ASN A 364 -19.45 -2.03 9.06
C ASN A 364 -18.38 -3.13 9.17
N THR A 365 -17.74 -3.50 8.06
CA THR A 365 -16.59 -4.39 8.04
C THR A 365 -15.42 -3.81 8.83
N PHE A 366 -15.06 -2.54 8.64
CA PHE A 366 -14.02 -1.87 9.44
C PHE A 366 -14.34 -1.87 10.94
N LEU A 367 -15.60 -1.63 11.32
CA LEU A 367 -16.04 -1.67 12.71
C LEU A 367 -15.89 -3.07 13.31
N LYS A 368 -16.22 -4.12 12.56
CA LYS A 368 -15.99 -5.51 13.00
C LYS A 368 -14.52 -5.86 13.09
N GLN A 369 -13.70 -5.40 12.16
CA GLN A 369 -12.24 -5.59 12.21
C GLN A 369 -11.60 -4.83 13.38
N TYR A 370 -12.16 -3.67 13.78
CA TYR A 370 -11.82 -2.98 15.02
C TYR A 370 -12.21 -3.78 16.26
N GLU A 371 -13.46 -4.24 16.35
CA GLU A 371 -13.94 -5.03 17.49
C GLU A 371 -13.15 -6.33 17.69
N GLN A 372 -12.73 -6.97 16.59
CA GLN A 372 -12.09 -8.29 16.60
C GLN A 372 -10.56 -8.21 16.59
N GLY A 373 -9.96 -7.16 16.02
CA GLY A 373 -8.52 -6.99 15.89
C GLY A 373 -7.92 -5.83 16.69
N GLY A 374 -8.74 -5.07 17.42
CA GLY A 374 -8.30 -4.02 18.36
C GLY A 374 -8.02 -2.65 17.75
N ARG A 375 -8.01 -2.50 16.42
CA ARG A 375 -7.89 -1.21 15.70
C ARG A 375 -8.56 -1.26 14.34
N LEU A 376 -8.83 -0.11 13.73
CA LEU A 376 -9.28 -0.08 12.34
C LEU A 376 -8.21 -0.66 11.39
N PRO A 377 -8.62 -1.18 10.21
CA PRO A 377 -7.68 -1.67 9.22
C PRO A 377 -6.81 -0.54 8.64
N VAL A 378 -5.56 -0.91 8.33
CA VAL A 378 -4.62 -0.08 7.54
C VAL A 378 -4.46 -0.71 6.15
N TRP A 379 -3.98 -1.96 6.09
CA TRP A 379 -4.20 -2.86 4.95
C TRP A 379 -4.75 -4.17 5.47
N GLU A 380 -5.97 -4.51 5.09
CA GLU A 380 -6.53 -5.81 5.47
C GLU A 380 -6.57 -6.77 4.28
N LEU A 381 -6.08 -7.98 4.53
CA LEU A 381 -6.03 -9.09 3.59
C LEU A 381 -6.44 -10.39 4.29
N ALA A 382 -7.53 -11.01 3.85
CA ALA A 382 -7.92 -12.36 4.27
C ALA A 382 -7.94 -12.56 5.80
N SER A 383 -8.62 -11.66 6.51
CA SER A 383 -8.69 -11.58 7.97
C SER A 383 -7.37 -11.22 8.67
N ASN A 384 -6.32 -10.90 7.93
CA ASN A 384 -5.01 -10.50 8.47
C ASN A 384 -4.81 -9.00 8.27
N GLU A 385 -4.11 -8.38 9.21
CA GLU A 385 -3.57 -7.03 9.05
C GLU A 385 -2.15 -7.13 8.54
N THR A 386 -1.84 -6.37 7.49
CA THR A 386 -0.49 -6.39 6.91
C THR A 386 0.35 -5.16 7.28
N ASP A 387 -0.25 -4.16 7.95
CA ASP A 387 0.38 -2.90 8.35
C ASP A 387 0.90 -2.06 7.15
N CYS A 388 0.38 -2.30 5.95
CA CYS A 388 0.73 -1.59 4.72
C CYS A 388 -0.28 -0.46 4.40
N MET A 389 0.10 0.73 3.94
CA MET A 389 1.41 1.35 3.93
C MET A 389 1.59 2.14 5.23
N ILE A 390 1.15 3.41 5.24
CA ILE A 390 1.17 4.33 6.37
C ILE A 390 -0.24 4.90 6.60
N GLY A 391 -0.39 5.82 7.55
CA GLY A 391 -1.69 6.41 7.84
C GLY A 391 -2.63 5.48 8.62
N TYR A 392 -3.86 5.95 8.83
CA TYR A 392 -4.99 5.14 9.32
C TYR A 392 -6.25 5.50 8.53
N HIS A 393 -6.13 5.47 7.20
CA HIS A 393 -7.07 6.06 6.23
C HIS A 393 -8.47 5.45 6.16
N SER A 394 -8.76 4.37 6.88
CA SER A 394 -10.14 3.93 7.13
C SER A 394 -10.97 5.06 7.76
N VAL A 395 -10.35 5.99 8.51
CA VAL A 395 -11.03 7.18 9.04
C VAL A 395 -11.48 8.15 7.97
N SER A 396 -10.71 8.30 6.88
CA SER A 396 -11.08 9.13 5.73
C SER A 396 -12.33 8.59 5.04
N VAL A 397 -12.36 7.27 4.79
CA VAL A 397 -13.52 6.58 4.20
C VAL A 397 -14.78 6.76 5.05
N MET A 398 -14.67 6.64 6.37
CA MET A 398 -15.80 6.88 7.28
C MET A 398 -16.23 8.36 7.28
N ALA A 399 -15.27 9.28 7.31
CA ALA A 399 -15.55 10.71 7.34
C ALA A 399 -16.26 11.18 6.06
N VAL A 400 -15.83 10.75 4.87
CA VAL A 400 -16.50 11.11 3.61
C VAL A 400 -17.92 10.55 3.54
N ALA A 401 -18.14 9.32 4.01
CA ALA A 401 -19.47 8.72 4.06
C ALA A 401 -20.40 9.47 5.03
N MET A 402 -19.90 9.84 6.21
CA MET A 402 -20.64 10.64 7.19
C MET A 402 -20.93 12.05 6.66
N ALA A 403 -19.97 12.71 6.00
CA ALA A 403 -20.14 14.04 5.43
C ALA A 403 -21.22 14.05 4.34
N LYS A 404 -21.26 13.02 3.49
CA LYS A 404 -22.30 12.81 2.48
C LYS A 404 -23.60 12.20 3.05
N GLY A 405 -23.67 11.94 4.35
CA GLY A 405 -24.86 11.48 5.06
C GLY A 405 -25.28 10.04 4.75
N ILE A 406 -24.37 9.19 4.28
CA ILE A 406 -24.63 7.77 4.01
C ILE A 406 -25.05 7.08 5.31
N LYS A 407 -26.18 6.35 5.27
CA LYS A 407 -26.73 5.61 6.41
C LYS A 407 -26.34 4.12 6.33
N GLY A 408 -26.71 3.35 7.35
CA GLY A 408 -26.48 1.90 7.39
C GLY A 408 -25.31 1.45 8.28
N PHE A 409 -24.66 2.38 8.98
CA PHE A 409 -23.62 2.09 9.98
C PHE A 409 -23.73 3.03 11.19
N ASP A 410 -23.17 2.62 12.33
CA ASP A 410 -23.21 3.41 13.57
C ASP A 410 -22.14 4.51 13.57
N TYR A 411 -22.59 5.77 13.46
CA TYR A 411 -21.69 6.93 13.44
C TYR A 411 -20.93 7.12 14.76
N ASN A 412 -21.55 6.82 15.91
CA ASN A 412 -20.86 6.93 17.20
C ASN A 412 -19.79 5.85 17.31
N LYS A 413 -20.07 4.63 16.87
CA LYS A 413 -19.09 3.54 16.85
C LYS A 413 -17.94 3.82 15.87
N ALA A 414 -18.25 4.38 14.70
CA ALA A 414 -17.24 4.82 13.74
C ALA A 414 -16.30 5.86 14.35
N PHE A 415 -16.84 6.88 15.01
CA PHE A 415 -16.04 7.88 15.70
C PHE A 415 -15.21 7.28 16.84
N GLU A 416 -15.79 6.39 17.66
CA GLU A 416 -15.07 5.68 18.72
C GLU A 416 -13.86 4.91 18.17
N ALA A 417 -14.06 4.12 17.11
CA ALA A 417 -13.01 3.33 16.47
C ALA A 417 -11.91 4.21 15.84
N ALA A 418 -12.31 5.32 15.20
CA ALA A 418 -11.39 6.28 14.61
C ALA A 418 -10.51 6.95 15.66
N LYS A 419 -11.14 7.47 16.73
CA LYS A 419 -10.44 8.06 17.88
C LYS A 419 -9.53 7.04 18.56
N HIS A 420 -9.98 5.80 18.74
CA HIS A 420 -9.15 4.75 19.35
C HIS A 420 -7.87 4.52 18.54
N SER A 421 -8.01 4.32 17.23
CA SER A 421 -6.89 4.02 16.32
C SER A 421 -5.86 5.16 16.29
N ALA A 422 -6.33 6.41 16.21
CA ALA A 422 -5.48 7.62 16.22
C ALA A 422 -4.82 7.93 17.58
N MET A 423 -5.19 7.20 18.63
CA MET A 423 -4.68 7.37 20.00
C MET A 423 -3.77 6.22 20.47
N LEU A 424 -3.49 5.22 19.63
CA LEU A 424 -2.53 4.15 19.93
C LEU A 424 -1.08 4.67 19.99
N ASP A 425 -0.16 3.84 20.50
CA ASP A 425 1.29 4.07 20.53
C ASP A 425 2.01 3.15 19.54
N HIS A 426 1.58 3.19 18.28
CA HIS A 426 2.07 2.33 17.19
C HIS A 426 2.48 3.20 15.97
N LEU A 427 3.47 2.74 15.19
CA LEU A 427 4.01 3.43 13.99
C LEU A 427 4.30 4.93 14.17
N GLY A 428 4.97 5.30 15.26
CA GLY A 428 5.34 6.69 15.53
C GLY A 428 4.24 7.58 16.14
N LEU A 429 3.00 7.08 16.32
CA LEU A 429 1.90 7.86 16.93
C LEU A 429 2.23 8.41 18.33
N LYS A 430 3.05 7.69 19.11
CA LYS A 430 3.52 8.16 20.41
C LYS A 430 4.32 9.46 20.30
N ALA A 431 5.25 9.53 19.33
CA ALA A 431 6.04 10.71 19.07
C ALA A 431 5.18 11.82 18.46
N TYR A 432 4.34 11.49 17.48
CA TYR A 432 3.42 12.42 16.84
C TYR A 432 2.50 13.13 17.86
N LYS A 433 1.85 12.40 18.77
CA LYS A 433 0.99 12.98 19.83
C LYS A 433 1.77 13.85 20.81
N LYS A 434 3.02 13.49 21.12
CA LYS A 434 3.86 14.19 22.11
C LYS A 434 4.49 15.46 21.53
N ASN A 435 5.05 15.35 20.33
CA ASN A 435 5.90 16.37 19.71
C ASN A 435 5.13 17.21 18.68
N GLY A 436 4.00 16.72 18.16
CA GLY A 436 3.30 17.29 17.01
C GLY A 436 3.94 16.97 15.67
N PHE A 437 4.91 16.06 15.64
CA PHE A 437 5.57 15.56 14.43
C PHE A 437 6.32 14.28 14.77
N ILE A 438 6.74 13.56 13.74
CA ILE A 438 7.64 12.41 13.86
C ILE A 438 9.02 12.85 13.36
N SER A 439 10.08 12.57 14.12
CA SER A 439 11.47 12.75 13.67
C SER A 439 12.05 11.45 13.12
N ILE A 440 13.17 11.55 12.39
CA ILE A 440 13.96 10.39 11.97
C ILE A 440 14.33 9.49 13.16
N ASP A 441 14.58 10.09 14.33
CA ASP A 441 14.99 9.37 15.54
C ASP A 441 13.82 8.59 16.18
N ASP A 442 12.59 8.96 15.86
CA ASP A 442 11.38 8.33 16.38
C ASP A 442 10.96 7.13 15.53
N GLU A 443 10.74 7.36 14.23
CA GLU A 443 10.18 6.40 13.28
C GLU A 443 10.55 6.78 11.83
N HIS A 444 10.74 5.77 10.97
CA HIS A 444 10.95 5.99 9.53
C HIS A 444 9.69 6.54 8.84
N GLU A 445 9.85 7.08 7.63
CA GLU A 445 8.80 7.75 6.84
C GLU A 445 8.18 8.92 7.58
N SER A 446 9.03 9.59 8.37
CA SER A 446 8.67 10.59 9.36
C SER A 446 7.82 11.73 8.79
N VAL A 447 8.19 12.24 7.62
CA VAL A 447 7.47 13.33 6.95
C VAL A 447 6.12 12.86 6.43
N SER A 448 6.09 11.73 5.72
CA SER A 448 4.85 11.21 5.12
C SER A 448 3.81 10.87 6.17
N LYS A 449 4.22 10.15 7.23
CA LYS A 449 3.35 9.83 8.37
C LYS A 449 2.83 11.09 9.06
N THR A 450 3.68 12.10 9.27
CA THR A 450 3.22 13.36 9.91
C THR A 450 2.15 14.06 9.08
N LEU A 451 2.31 14.11 7.75
CA LEU A 451 1.36 14.75 6.84
C LEU A 451 0.04 13.97 6.76
N GLU A 452 0.13 12.66 6.59
CA GLU A 452 -1.04 11.78 6.43
C GLU A 452 -1.81 11.62 7.75
N TYR A 453 -1.15 11.55 8.90
CA TYR A 453 -1.81 11.59 10.21
C TYR A 453 -2.49 12.93 10.48
N ALA A 454 -1.91 14.05 10.02
CA ALA A 454 -2.56 15.36 10.15
C ALA A 454 -3.85 15.45 9.31
N TYR A 455 -3.86 14.87 8.12
CA TYR A 455 -5.08 14.74 7.31
C TYR A 455 -6.11 13.80 7.97
N ASP A 456 -5.69 12.62 8.42
CA ASP A 456 -6.58 11.66 9.07
C ASP A 456 -7.18 12.24 10.37
N ASP A 457 -6.42 13.03 11.12
CA ASP A 457 -6.90 13.76 12.29
C ASP A 457 -7.97 14.80 11.93
N TRP A 458 -7.82 15.50 10.80
CA TRP A 458 -8.88 16.38 10.30
C TRP A 458 -10.15 15.59 10.00
N CYS A 459 -10.06 14.41 9.37
CA CYS A 459 -11.22 13.54 9.13
C CYS A 459 -11.95 13.20 10.46
N ILE A 460 -11.20 12.86 11.51
CA ILE A 460 -11.76 12.59 12.85
C ILE A 460 -12.42 13.84 13.44
N ALA A 461 -11.82 15.01 13.27
CA ALA A 461 -12.43 16.27 13.68
C ALA A 461 -13.78 16.50 12.98
N GLN A 462 -13.86 16.26 11.67
CA GLN A 462 -15.12 16.41 10.93
C GLN A 462 -16.19 15.40 11.39
N MET A 463 -15.80 14.17 11.74
CA MET A 463 -16.70 13.21 12.37
C MET A 463 -17.20 13.71 13.74
N ALA A 464 -16.30 14.26 14.57
CA ALA A 464 -16.64 14.85 15.86
C ALA A 464 -17.63 16.02 15.70
N LYS A 465 -17.42 16.88 14.69
CA LYS A 465 -18.30 18.00 14.35
C LYS A 465 -19.71 17.54 13.96
N ILE A 466 -19.83 16.49 13.15
CA ILE A 466 -21.11 15.89 12.76
C ILE A 466 -21.87 15.35 14.00
N LEU A 467 -21.13 14.87 15.01
CA LEU A 467 -21.67 14.28 16.24
C LEU A 467 -21.77 15.28 17.41
N ASP A 468 -21.54 16.57 17.17
CA ASP A 468 -21.55 17.65 18.18
C ASP A 468 -20.58 17.39 19.36
N LYS A 469 -19.41 16.81 19.10
CA LYS A 469 -18.35 16.52 20.09
C LYS A 469 -17.28 17.60 20.09
N LYS A 470 -17.60 18.78 20.64
CA LYS A 470 -16.77 19.99 20.56
C LYS A 470 -15.32 19.82 21.05
N GLU A 471 -15.08 19.19 22.19
CA GLU A 471 -13.72 19.02 22.74
C GLU A 471 -12.85 18.14 21.84
N ASP A 472 -13.42 17.07 21.31
CA ASP A 472 -12.74 16.18 20.37
C ASP A 472 -12.47 16.88 19.03
N TYR A 473 -13.44 17.67 18.54
CA TYR A 473 -13.27 18.51 17.35
C TYR A 473 -12.08 19.46 17.53
N GLU A 474 -12.02 20.23 18.62
CA GLU A 474 -10.92 21.17 18.88
C GLU A 474 -9.56 20.45 19.02
N TYR A 475 -9.54 19.30 19.70
CA TYR A 475 -8.32 18.50 19.87
C TYR A 475 -7.77 17.98 18.54
N PHE A 476 -8.62 17.36 17.70
CA PHE A 476 -8.19 16.79 16.43
C PHE A 476 -7.97 17.86 15.35
N MET A 477 -8.70 18.99 15.38
CA MET A 477 -8.38 20.15 14.53
C MET A 477 -6.98 20.69 14.86
N LYS A 478 -6.61 20.82 16.15
CA LYS A 478 -5.26 21.24 16.52
C LYS A 478 -4.20 20.27 15.99
N ARG A 479 -4.43 18.96 16.11
CA ARG A 479 -3.51 17.94 15.54
C ARG A 479 -3.44 17.99 14.01
N SER A 480 -4.51 18.34 13.32
CA SER A 480 -4.51 18.47 11.86
C SER A 480 -3.55 19.55 11.30
N GLN A 481 -3.09 20.45 12.17
CA GLN A 481 -2.14 21.52 11.86
C GLN A 481 -0.68 21.11 12.06
N ASN A 482 -0.42 19.88 12.53
CA ASN A 482 0.91 19.36 12.83
C ASN A 482 1.89 19.38 11.64
N TRP A 483 1.39 19.43 10.39
CA TRP A 483 2.22 19.62 9.20
C TRP A 483 3.12 20.86 9.30
N LYS A 484 2.69 21.93 9.98
CA LYS A 484 3.47 23.17 10.16
C LYS A 484 4.78 22.94 10.91
N ASN A 485 4.84 21.93 11.78
CA ASN A 485 6.04 21.58 12.52
C ASN A 485 7.18 21.09 11.61
N ILE A 486 6.87 20.55 10.43
CA ILE A 486 7.86 19.99 9.49
C ILE A 486 8.00 20.80 8.20
N PHE A 487 7.26 21.90 8.03
CA PHE A 487 7.45 22.82 6.92
C PHE A 487 8.64 23.75 7.19
N ASP A 488 9.69 23.70 6.37
CA ASP A 488 10.79 24.69 6.44
C ASP A 488 10.42 25.93 5.62
N TRP A 489 10.09 27.02 6.31
CA TRP A 489 9.64 28.29 5.72
C TRP A 489 10.72 29.04 4.94
N ASN A 490 11.99 28.64 5.04
CA ASN A 490 13.06 29.26 4.26
C ASN A 490 13.16 28.67 2.86
N ILE A 491 12.98 27.36 2.74
CA ILE A 491 13.13 26.62 1.48
C ILE A 491 11.79 26.12 0.90
N HIS A 492 10.71 26.24 1.68
CA HIS A 492 9.33 25.88 1.34
C HIS A 492 9.16 24.41 0.93
N PHE A 493 9.64 23.50 1.78
CA PHE A 493 9.43 22.06 1.66
C PHE A 493 9.11 21.45 3.02
N MET A 494 8.39 20.33 3.01
CA MET A 494 8.24 19.47 4.19
C MET A 494 9.55 18.70 4.39
N CYS A 495 10.27 19.01 5.46
CA CYS A 495 11.63 18.51 5.69
C CYS A 495 11.66 17.57 6.90
N PRO A 496 12.42 16.47 6.85
CA PRO A 496 12.59 15.61 8.00
C PRO A 496 13.38 16.33 9.09
N LYS A 497 13.02 16.05 10.34
CA LYS A 497 13.77 16.50 11.51
C LYS A 497 14.66 15.40 12.05
N LYS A 498 15.88 15.76 12.45
CA LYS A 498 16.86 14.89 13.09
C LYS A 498 17.48 15.61 14.28
N ASN A 499 17.44 14.96 15.45
CA ASN A 499 17.95 15.46 16.71
C ASN A 499 17.46 16.89 17.05
N GLY A 500 16.16 17.14 16.85
CA GLY A 500 15.54 18.46 17.06
C GLY A 500 15.83 19.52 15.99
N GLY A 501 16.78 19.25 15.09
CA GLY A 501 17.15 20.07 13.94
C GLY A 501 16.51 19.61 12.63
N TRP A 502 16.75 20.34 11.53
CA TRP A 502 16.50 19.84 10.18
C TRP A 502 17.57 18.83 9.78
N ASP A 503 17.21 17.80 9.02
CA ASP A 503 18.18 16.91 8.39
C ASP A 503 18.92 17.64 7.26
N LYS A 504 20.25 17.58 7.25
CA LYS A 504 21.10 18.33 6.32
C LYS A 504 22.29 17.48 5.84
N PRO A 505 22.73 17.63 4.56
CA PRO A 505 22.15 18.48 3.51
C PRO A 505 20.78 17.98 3.02
N PHE A 506 20.00 18.86 2.39
CA PHE A 506 18.65 18.54 1.89
C PHE A 506 18.59 18.65 0.36
N ASP A 507 18.14 17.59 -0.30
CA ASP A 507 17.82 17.56 -1.73
C ASP A 507 16.34 17.17 -1.91
N PRO A 508 15.47 18.06 -2.42
CA PRO A 508 14.04 17.76 -2.54
C PRO A 508 13.72 16.66 -3.57
N LYS A 509 14.68 16.30 -4.43
CA LYS A 509 14.54 15.22 -5.42
C LYS A 509 14.95 13.85 -4.88
N GLU A 510 15.52 13.81 -3.67
CA GLU A 510 16.04 12.59 -3.07
C GLU A 510 14.90 11.69 -2.61
N VAL A 511 14.87 10.47 -3.17
CA VAL A 511 14.08 9.37 -2.62
C VAL A 511 14.88 8.75 -1.49
N ASN A 512 14.35 8.85 -0.27
CA ASN A 512 14.99 8.35 0.95
C ASN A 512 13.95 7.72 1.89
N ASN A 513 14.32 7.45 3.14
CA ASN A 513 13.45 6.77 4.11
C ASN A 513 12.48 7.70 4.86
N ASN A 514 12.38 8.99 4.51
CA ASN A 514 11.49 9.94 5.17
C ASN A 514 10.18 10.19 4.38
N TYR A 515 10.22 9.87 3.10
CA TYR A 515 9.10 9.97 2.17
C TYR A 515 8.68 8.56 1.74
N THR A 516 7.42 8.18 1.94
CA THR A 516 6.92 6.85 1.57
C THR A 516 6.83 6.77 0.06
N GLU A 517 7.69 5.97 -0.56
CA GLU A 517 7.74 5.74 -2.01
C GLU A 517 7.86 7.00 -2.89
N GLY A 518 8.44 8.06 -2.34
CA GLY A 518 8.55 9.33 -3.05
C GLY A 518 9.67 10.23 -2.54
N ASN A 519 9.54 11.52 -2.80
CA ASN A 519 10.47 12.56 -2.35
C ASN A 519 9.74 13.79 -1.81
N ALA A 520 10.50 14.83 -1.45
CA ALA A 520 9.94 16.04 -0.88
C ALA A 520 9.01 16.79 -1.85
N TRP A 521 9.28 16.74 -3.16
CA TRP A 521 8.41 17.36 -4.17
C TRP A 521 7.00 16.77 -4.15
N GLN A 522 6.91 15.44 -4.05
CA GLN A 522 5.62 14.73 -4.10
C GLN A 522 4.84 14.89 -2.80
N TYR A 523 5.52 14.95 -1.64
CA TYR A 523 4.86 15.07 -0.34
C TYR A 523 4.58 16.49 0.14
N SER A 524 5.32 17.50 -0.32
CA SER A 524 5.19 18.86 0.22
C SER A 524 3.86 19.56 -0.10
N PHE A 525 3.03 18.94 -0.94
CA PHE A 525 1.69 19.41 -1.27
C PHE A 525 0.59 18.57 -0.62
N PHE A 526 0.92 17.55 0.18
CA PHE A 526 -0.05 16.71 0.87
C PHE A 526 -0.55 17.39 2.17
N VAL A 527 -1.30 18.48 1.99
CA VAL A 527 -2.06 19.15 3.06
C VAL A 527 -3.50 19.38 2.56
N PRO A 528 -4.21 18.34 2.12
CA PRO A 528 -5.54 18.49 1.51
C PRO A 528 -6.56 19.09 2.49
N GLN A 529 -6.39 18.87 3.79
CA GLN A 529 -7.25 19.44 4.81
C GLN A 529 -7.15 20.98 4.88
N ASP A 530 -5.97 21.57 4.64
CA ASP A 530 -5.71 23.00 4.84
C ASP A 530 -4.93 23.61 3.67
N ILE A 531 -5.51 23.52 2.47
CA ILE A 531 -4.89 24.01 1.23
C ILE A 531 -4.65 25.54 1.29
N TYR A 532 -5.55 26.29 1.92
CA TYR A 532 -5.39 27.74 2.06
C TYR A 532 -4.28 28.12 3.05
N GLY A 533 -4.15 27.39 4.17
CA GLY A 533 -3.01 27.55 5.07
C GLY A 533 -1.69 27.18 4.40
N LEU A 534 -1.67 26.16 3.55
CA LEU A 534 -0.51 25.82 2.72
C LEU A 534 -0.18 26.97 1.74
N ILE A 535 -1.16 27.51 1.01
CA ILE A 535 -0.96 28.67 0.12
C ILE A 535 -0.38 29.86 0.87
N ASP A 536 -0.91 30.18 2.04
CA ASP A 536 -0.40 31.26 2.90
C ASP A 536 1.06 30.97 3.33
N ALA A 537 1.40 29.71 3.63
CA ALA A 537 2.76 29.30 4.00
C ALA A 537 3.79 29.44 2.85
N TYR A 538 3.37 29.26 1.60
CA TYR A 538 4.20 29.59 0.42
C TYR A 538 4.27 31.09 0.13
N GLY A 539 3.50 31.92 0.86
CA GLY A 539 3.45 33.37 0.70
C GLY A 539 2.41 33.86 -0.31
N GLY A 540 1.31 33.14 -0.46
CA GLY A 540 0.12 33.53 -1.22
C GLY A 540 0.05 32.93 -2.64
N ASN A 541 -1.09 33.15 -3.30
CA ASN A 541 -1.47 32.51 -4.56
C ASN A 541 -0.35 32.52 -5.63
N ALA A 542 0.29 33.66 -5.87
CA ALA A 542 1.30 33.80 -6.92
C ALA A 542 2.56 32.95 -6.66
N LYS A 543 3.00 32.83 -5.41
CA LYS A 543 4.17 32.00 -5.06
C LYS A 543 3.84 30.52 -5.06
N PHE A 544 2.63 30.17 -4.62
CA PHE A 544 2.15 28.79 -4.68
C PHE A 544 1.98 28.31 -6.13
N GLU A 545 1.39 29.13 -7.00
CA GLU A 545 1.32 28.87 -8.45
C GLU A 545 2.72 28.64 -9.04
N ALA A 546 3.68 29.52 -8.75
CA ALA A 546 5.05 29.37 -9.22
C ALA A 546 5.71 28.07 -8.72
N LYS A 547 5.38 27.62 -7.51
CA LYS A 547 5.89 26.37 -6.96
C LYS A 547 5.29 25.13 -7.64
N LEU A 548 4.00 25.17 -7.97
CA LEU A 548 3.35 24.13 -8.79
C LEU A 548 3.95 24.10 -10.20
N ASP A 549 4.18 25.27 -10.81
CA ASP A 549 4.84 25.37 -12.12
C ASP A 549 6.26 24.79 -12.05
N GLU A 550 7.02 25.10 -10.99
CA GLU A 550 8.36 24.55 -10.76
C GLU A 550 8.33 23.02 -10.69
N MET A 551 7.36 22.43 -9.97
CA MET A 551 7.20 20.98 -9.88
C MET A 551 6.98 20.33 -11.25
N PHE A 552 6.02 20.84 -12.03
CA PHE A 552 5.67 20.26 -13.35
C PHE A 552 6.74 20.49 -14.43
N ASN A 553 7.64 21.47 -14.24
CA ASN A 553 8.68 21.82 -15.22
C ASN A 553 10.11 21.44 -14.79
N SER A 554 10.30 20.91 -13.57
CA SER A 554 11.61 20.46 -13.07
C SER A 554 12.14 19.24 -13.85
N GLU A 555 13.43 18.95 -13.73
CA GLU A 555 13.99 17.70 -14.27
C GLU A 555 13.33 16.49 -13.58
N SER A 556 12.84 15.51 -14.34
CA SER A 556 12.18 14.32 -13.79
C SER A 556 13.11 13.35 -13.06
N LYS A 557 14.42 13.45 -13.29
CA LYS A 557 15.40 12.58 -12.64
C LYS A 557 15.40 12.77 -11.12
N THR A 558 15.15 11.70 -10.39
CA THR A 558 15.28 11.63 -8.94
C THR A 558 16.74 11.37 -8.53
N THR A 559 17.06 11.67 -7.28
CA THR A 559 18.32 11.30 -6.61
C THR A 559 18.02 10.32 -5.47
N GLY A 560 19.04 9.79 -4.79
CA GLY A 560 18.83 8.80 -3.72
C GLY A 560 18.58 7.40 -4.25
N ARG A 561 17.64 6.66 -3.64
CA ARG A 561 17.32 5.27 -4.03
C ARG A 561 16.49 5.20 -5.31
N GLU A 562 16.65 4.13 -6.06
CA GLU A 562 15.70 3.79 -7.12
C GLU A 562 14.40 3.29 -6.49
N GLN A 563 13.27 3.86 -6.90
CA GLN A 563 11.94 3.45 -6.47
C GLN A 563 11.15 3.06 -7.72
N VAL A 564 10.77 1.78 -7.81
CA VAL A 564 10.15 1.20 -9.00
C VAL A 564 8.74 1.77 -9.28
N ASN A 565 8.04 2.25 -8.24
CA ASN A 565 6.69 2.81 -8.34
C ASN A 565 6.67 4.29 -8.79
N VAL A 566 7.83 4.98 -8.90
CA VAL A 566 7.86 6.39 -9.31
C VAL A 566 7.93 6.50 -10.83
N THR A 567 6.76 6.35 -11.47
CA THR A 567 6.59 6.35 -12.93
C THR A 567 5.59 7.43 -13.39
N GLY A 568 5.41 7.60 -14.69
CA GLY A 568 4.47 8.59 -15.24
C GLY A 568 4.85 10.04 -14.91
N LEU A 569 6.12 10.39 -15.05
CA LEU A 569 6.67 11.66 -14.60
C LEU A 569 6.30 12.84 -15.53
N ILE A 570 5.85 13.95 -14.95
CA ILE A 570 5.73 15.27 -15.57
C ILE A 570 6.50 16.26 -14.71
N GLY A 571 7.77 16.46 -15.04
CA GLY A 571 8.72 17.04 -14.08
C GLY A 571 8.83 16.14 -12.85
N GLN A 572 8.55 16.67 -11.66
CA GLN A 572 8.57 15.92 -10.39
C GLN A 572 7.21 15.30 -9.99
N TYR A 573 6.12 15.64 -10.70
CA TYR A 573 4.83 14.97 -10.54
C TYR A 573 4.95 13.52 -11.05
N ALA A 574 4.53 12.53 -10.27
CA ALA A 574 4.54 11.11 -10.66
C ALA A 574 3.12 10.54 -10.63
N HIS A 575 2.56 10.21 -11.79
CA HIS A 575 1.19 9.69 -11.86
C HIS A 575 1.07 8.21 -11.49
N GLY A 576 2.14 7.43 -11.61
CA GLY A 576 2.10 6.01 -11.24
C GLY A 576 2.17 5.77 -9.74
N ASN A 577 2.09 6.82 -8.92
CA ASN A 577 2.07 6.74 -7.46
C ASN A 577 1.14 7.82 -6.86
N GLU A 578 0.37 7.39 -5.87
CA GLU A 578 -0.79 8.04 -5.26
C GLU A 578 -0.56 9.40 -4.58
N PRO A 579 0.62 9.71 -3.99
CA PRO A 579 0.86 11.00 -3.36
C PRO A 579 0.66 12.19 -4.30
N SER A 580 0.80 11.98 -5.62
CA SER A 580 0.67 13.05 -6.59
C SER A 580 -0.77 13.28 -7.08
N HIS A 581 -1.71 12.36 -6.84
CA HIS A 581 -2.98 12.30 -7.58
C HIS A 581 -3.86 13.56 -7.45
N HIS A 582 -3.76 14.31 -6.35
CA HIS A 582 -4.52 15.55 -6.12
C HIS A 582 -3.84 16.81 -6.68
N MET A 583 -2.54 16.78 -6.97
CA MET A 583 -1.73 17.98 -7.16
C MET A 583 -2.14 18.83 -8.36
N ALA A 584 -2.57 18.20 -9.46
CA ALA A 584 -3.01 18.91 -10.66
C ALA A 584 -4.23 19.80 -10.40
N TYR A 585 -5.06 19.46 -9.41
CA TYR A 585 -6.25 20.22 -9.02
C TYR A 585 -5.92 21.41 -8.10
N LEU A 586 -4.69 21.52 -7.57
CA LEU A 586 -4.31 22.60 -6.67
C LEU A 586 -4.31 23.97 -7.35
N TYR A 587 -4.18 24.03 -8.68
CA TYR A 587 -4.33 25.28 -9.44
C TYR A 587 -5.73 25.90 -9.31
N ASN A 588 -6.77 25.11 -9.05
CA ASN A 588 -8.12 25.63 -8.80
C ASN A 588 -8.19 26.51 -7.55
N TYR A 589 -7.30 26.30 -6.57
CA TYR A 589 -7.29 27.03 -5.29
C TYR A 589 -6.50 28.35 -5.35
N VAL A 590 -5.89 28.64 -6.50
CA VAL A 590 -5.16 29.90 -6.78
C VAL A 590 -5.71 30.62 -8.01
N ASP A 591 -6.97 30.36 -8.37
CA ASP A 591 -7.67 30.97 -9.50
C ASP A 591 -7.01 30.71 -10.87
N LYS A 592 -6.48 29.49 -11.07
CA LYS A 592 -5.85 29.03 -12.33
C LYS A 592 -6.50 27.75 -12.91
N PRO A 593 -7.83 27.69 -13.06
CA PRO A 593 -8.51 26.47 -13.52
C PRO A 593 -8.09 26.02 -14.93
N GLU A 594 -7.58 26.93 -15.77
CA GLU A 594 -7.01 26.60 -17.08
C GLU A 594 -5.80 25.66 -16.99
N LYS A 595 -4.96 25.81 -15.95
CA LYS A 595 -3.80 24.95 -15.71
C LYS A 595 -4.22 23.59 -15.16
N THR A 596 -5.22 23.54 -14.26
CA THR A 596 -5.84 22.28 -13.84
C THR A 596 -6.33 21.49 -15.06
N LYS A 597 -7.10 22.15 -15.93
CA LYS A 597 -7.61 21.55 -17.16
C LYS A 597 -6.49 21.00 -18.03
N GLU A 598 -5.46 21.80 -18.28
CA GLU A 598 -4.31 21.39 -19.09
C GLU A 598 -3.65 20.11 -18.54
N LYS A 599 -3.31 20.10 -17.24
CA LYS A 599 -2.59 18.96 -16.63
C LYS A 599 -3.46 17.72 -16.52
N VAL A 600 -4.71 17.84 -16.07
CA VAL A 600 -5.63 16.70 -15.97
C VAL A 600 -5.90 16.10 -17.34
N HIS A 601 -6.17 16.90 -18.37
CA HIS A 601 -6.39 16.40 -19.73
C HIS A 601 -5.12 15.81 -20.33
N TYR A 602 -3.94 16.35 -20.03
CA TYR A 602 -2.69 15.72 -20.46
C TYR A 602 -2.56 14.32 -19.86
N ILE A 603 -2.78 14.16 -18.56
CA ILE A 603 -2.70 12.86 -17.88
C ILE A 603 -3.70 11.87 -18.47
N LEU A 604 -4.99 12.23 -18.55
CA LEU A 604 -6.05 11.39 -19.12
C LEU A 604 -5.73 10.89 -20.54
N ASN A 605 -5.12 11.73 -21.37
CA ASN A 605 -4.85 11.40 -22.77
C ASN A 605 -3.53 10.67 -23.01
N ASN A 606 -2.57 10.72 -22.08
CA ASN A 606 -1.21 10.20 -22.30
C ASN A 606 -0.83 9.02 -21.40
N PHE A 607 -1.42 8.91 -20.21
CA PHE A 607 -1.05 7.88 -19.22
C PHE A 607 -2.03 6.71 -19.13
N TYR A 608 -3.15 6.78 -19.85
CA TYR A 608 -4.14 5.71 -19.95
C TYR A 608 -4.30 5.27 -21.40
N LYS A 609 -4.08 3.99 -21.69
CA LYS A 609 -4.12 3.45 -23.07
C LYS A 609 -4.86 2.12 -23.12
N ASN A 610 -5.41 1.81 -24.30
CA ASN A 610 -6.05 0.51 -24.58
C ASN A 610 -5.02 -0.57 -24.96
N THR A 611 -4.00 -0.77 -24.14
CA THR A 611 -2.90 -1.73 -24.35
C THR A 611 -2.53 -2.44 -23.04
N PRO A 612 -1.81 -3.58 -23.07
CA PRO A 612 -1.42 -4.28 -21.85
C PRO A 612 -0.63 -3.41 -20.86
N ASP A 613 0.27 -2.55 -21.35
CA ASP A 613 1.01 -1.53 -20.60
C ASP A 613 0.22 -0.21 -20.45
N GLY A 614 -1.10 -0.29 -20.51
CA GLY A 614 -1.99 0.87 -20.58
C GLY A 614 -2.16 1.65 -19.27
N LEU A 615 -1.61 1.13 -18.17
CA LEU A 615 -1.48 1.80 -16.88
C LEU A 615 -0.01 2.09 -16.62
N ILE A 616 0.30 3.30 -16.14
CA ILE A 616 1.68 3.74 -16.01
C ILE A 616 2.35 3.35 -14.69
N GLY A 617 1.57 2.82 -13.75
CA GLY A 617 1.99 2.27 -12.47
C GLY A 617 0.92 1.29 -11.99
N ASN A 618 1.06 0.81 -10.76
CA ASN A 618 0.17 -0.15 -10.13
C ASN A 618 -1.30 0.29 -10.22
N GLU A 619 -2.23 -0.62 -10.49
CA GLU A 619 -3.67 -0.29 -10.44
C GLU A 619 -4.17 -0.04 -9.01
N ASP A 620 -3.47 -0.57 -8.00
CA ASP A 620 -3.72 -0.43 -6.56
C ASP A 620 -5.21 -0.54 -6.20
N CYS A 621 -5.77 -1.71 -6.50
CA CYS A 621 -7.13 -2.10 -6.14
C CYS A 621 -8.21 -1.16 -6.69
N GLY A 622 -7.96 -0.54 -7.85
CA GLY A 622 -8.91 0.34 -8.54
C GLY A 622 -8.65 1.83 -8.33
N GLN A 623 -7.60 2.22 -7.60
CA GLN A 623 -7.32 3.62 -7.30
C GLN A 623 -6.95 4.42 -8.56
N MET A 624 -6.05 3.89 -9.40
CA MET A 624 -5.67 4.53 -10.67
C MET A 624 -6.86 4.67 -11.61
N SER A 625 -7.70 3.64 -11.70
CA SER A 625 -8.90 3.68 -12.51
C SER A 625 -9.97 4.62 -11.96
N ALA A 626 -10.12 4.71 -10.64
CA ALA A 626 -11.06 5.66 -10.02
C ALA A 626 -10.65 7.12 -10.28
N TRP A 627 -9.34 7.41 -10.29
CA TRP A 627 -8.83 8.71 -10.72
C TRP A 627 -9.26 9.02 -12.15
N TYR A 628 -9.08 8.08 -13.09
CA TYR A 628 -9.50 8.24 -14.48
C TYR A 628 -11.02 8.47 -14.60
N VAL A 629 -11.82 7.63 -13.95
CA VAL A 629 -13.29 7.72 -14.00
C VAL A 629 -13.76 9.08 -13.51
N LEU A 630 -13.39 9.49 -12.29
CA LEU A 630 -13.80 10.79 -11.73
C LEU A 630 -13.29 11.96 -12.59
N SER A 631 -12.01 11.96 -12.93
CA SER A 631 -11.39 13.07 -13.68
C SER A 631 -11.97 13.21 -15.09
N SER A 632 -12.30 12.09 -15.75
CA SER A 632 -12.97 12.10 -17.06
C SER A 632 -14.41 12.64 -16.99
N MET A 633 -15.07 12.49 -15.84
CA MET A 633 -16.35 13.13 -15.53
C MET A 633 -16.23 14.63 -15.25
N GLY A 634 -15.01 15.13 -15.03
CA GLY A 634 -14.76 16.52 -14.69
C GLY A 634 -14.83 16.82 -13.19
N ILE A 635 -14.79 15.81 -12.33
CA ILE A 635 -14.83 15.96 -10.86
C ILE A 635 -13.68 15.18 -10.20
N TYR A 636 -13.20 15.64 -9.03
CA TYR A 636 -12.21 14.90 -8.24
C TYR A 636 -12.27 15.30 -6.77
N ALA A 637 -12.08 14.35 -5.86
CA ALA A 637 -12.04 14.62 -4.42
C ALA A 637 -10.61 14.95 -3.99
N VAL A 638 -10.23 16.24 -4.03
CA VAL A 638 -8.92 16.69 -3.52
C VAL A 638 -8.78 16.44 -2.02
N THR A 639 -9.89 16.62 -1.29
CA THR A 639 -9.95 16.46 0.17
C THR A 639 -11.08 15.49 0.51
N PRO A 640 -10.87 14.17 0.40
CA PRO A 640 -11.88 13.19 0.80
C PRO A 640 -12.27 13.43 2.27
N GLY A 641 -13.56 13.58 2.53
CA GLY A 641 -14.11 14.08 3.80
C GLY A 641 -14.87 15.40 3.66
N GLU A 642 -14.58 16.18 2.60
CA GLU A 642 -15.47 17.24 2.15
C GLU A 642 -16.67 16.70 1.35
N LYS A 643 -17.77 17.46 1.33
CA LYS A 643 -18.97 17.09 0.56
C LYS A 643 -18.83 17.36 -0.93
N SER A 644 -18.09 18.43 -1.26
CA SER A 644 -17.92 18.96 -2.62
C SER A 644 -16.80 18.28 -3.39
N TRP A 645 -16.88 18.40 -4.71
CA TRP A 645 -15.82 17.98 -5.63
C TRP A 645 -14.98 19.20 -6.06
N SER A 646 -13.71 18.98 -6.40
CA SER A 646 -12.97 19.89 -7.27
C SER A 646 -13.37 19.62 -8.72
N ALA A 647 -13.48 20.65 -9.54
CA ALA A 647 -14.04 20.55 -10.89
C ALA A 647 -13.02 20.87 -11.98
N THR A 648 -13.20 20.25 -13.15
CA THR A 648 -12.52 20.55 -14.40
C THR A 648 -13.47 20.25 -15.57
N SER A 649 -13.07 20.54 -16.81
CA SER A 649 -13.94 20.22 -17.96
C SER A 649 -14.02 18.70 -18.18
N PRO A 650 -15.22 18.12 -18.41
CA PRO A 650 -15.38 16.70 -18.68
C PRO A 650 -14.71 16.29 -20.00
N SER A 651 -14.29 15.03 -20.09
CA SER A 651 -13.59 14.48 -21.26
C SER A 651 -14.54 13.91 -22.33
N PHE A 652 -15.81 13.68 -21.98
CA PHE A 652 -16.83 13.13 -22.88
C PHE A 652 -17.96 14.12 -23.13
N SER A 653 -18.59 14.00 -24.31
CA SER A 653 -19.69 14.89 -24.73
C SER A 653 -20.93 14.78 -23.84
N LYS A 654 -21.22 13.56 -23.36
CA LYS A 654 -22.34 13.25 -22.48
C LYS A 654 -22.00 12.05 -21.60
N ILE A 655 -22.20 12.23 -20.30
CA ILE A 655 -21.99 11.23 -19.25
C ILE A 655 -23.26 11.20 -18.42
N LYS A 656 -23.96 10.06 -18.38
CA LYS A 656 -25.16 9.89 -17.57
C LYS A 656 -24.84 8.99 -16.39
N VAL A 657 -25.09 9.48 -15.19
CA VAL A 657 -24.89 8.74 -13.94
C VAL A 657 -26.25 8.29 -13.42
N ASN A 658 -26.38 6.98 -13.16
CA ASN A 658 -27.56 6.36 -12.59
C ASN A 658 -27.28 6.04 -11.11
N PHE A 659 -28.02 6.67 -10.21
CA PHE A 659 -27.83 6.54 -8.77
C PHE A 659 -28.64 5.40 -8.16
N GLU A 660 -28.26 4.95 -6.97
CA GLU A 660 -28.94 3.84 -6.27
C GLU A 660 -30.42 4.13 -5.96
N ASN A 661 -30.79 5.41 -5.75
CA ASN A 661 -32.19 5.82 -5.58
C ASN A 661 -32.98 5.87 -6.90
N LYS A 662 -32.41 5.35 -7.99
CA LYS A 662 -32.96 5.32 -9.36
C LYS A 662 -33.11 6.68 -10.03
N SER A 663 -32.66 7.76 -9.38
CA SER A 663 -32.51 9.05 -10.04
C SER A 663 -31.32 9.03 -11.00
N THR A 664 -31.29 9.97 -11.94
CA THR A 664 -30.21 10.08 -12.91
C THR A 664 -29.81 11.54 -13.11
N LYS A 665 -28.51 11.82 -13.22
CA LYS A 665 -28.00 13.15 -13.64
C LYS A 665 -27.09 12.99 -14.85
N THR A 666 -26.98 14.05 -15.65
CA THR A 666 -26.16 14.06 -16.86
C THR A 666 -25.15 15.20 -16.82
N ILE A 667 -23.88 14.87 -17.09
CA ILE A 667 -22.80 15.82 -17.32
C ILE A 667 -22.61 15.99 -18.82
N THR A 668 -22.46 17.23 -19.26
CA THR A 668 -22.11 17.61 -20.64
C THR A 668 -21.07 18.72 -20.61
N SER A 669 -20.54 19.11 -21.77
CA SER A 669 -19.66 20.27 -21.88
C SER A 669 -20.29 21.60 -21.44
N ALA A 670 -21.62 21.66 -21.29
CA ALA A 670 -22.36 22.83 -20.84
C ALA A 670 -22.68 22.80 -19.33
N THR A 671 -22.38 21.71 -18.62
CA THR A 671 -22.59 21.62 -17.17
C THR A 671 -21.69 22.63 -16.47
N SER A 672 -22.28 23.45 -15.59
CA SER A 672 -21.55 24.51 -14.91
C SER A 672 -20.58 23.95 -13.86
N GLU A 673 -19.53 24.71 -13.54
CA GLU A 673 -18.59 24.34 -12.48
C GLU A 673 -19.29 24.12 -11.14
N PHE A 674 -20.27 24.96 -10.79
CA PHE A 674 -21.07 24.79 -9.57
C PHE A 674 -21.80 23.44 -9.55
N GLU A 675 -22.48 23.08 -10.63
CA GLU A 675 -23.17 21.79 -10.74
C GLU A 675 -22.22 20.59 -10.67
N LEU A 676 -20.98 20.71 -11.19
CA LEU A 676 -19.95 19.67 -11.04
C LEU A 676 -19.49 19.55 -9.58
N LYS A 677 -19.21 20.67 -8.91
CA LYS A 677 -18.77 20.69 -7.50
C LYS A 677 -19.82 20.12 -6.56
N THR A 678 -21.11 20.23 -6.90
CA THR A 678 -22.24 19.72 -6.12
C THR A 678 -22.97 18.55 -6.80
N PHE A 679 -22.27 17.81 -7.67
CA PHE A 679 -22.92 16.88 -8.61
C PHE A 679 -23.83 15.85 -7.93
N ASP A 680 -23.41 15.32 -6.78
CA ASP A 680 -24.12 14.29 -6.02
C ASP A 680 -24.88 14.83 -4.81
N ALA A 681 -25.01 16.15 -4.69
CA ALA A 681 -25.88 16.75 -3.70
C ALA A 681 -27.35 16.62 -4.15
N TYR A 682 -28.22 16.15 -3.25
CA TYR A 682 -29.63 15.87 -3.51
C TYR A 682 -30.55 16.98 -3.02
N SER A 683 -31.75 17.09 -3.62
CA SER A 683 -32.79 18.07 -3.31
C SER A 683 -33.53 17.75 -2.00
N GLU A 684 -34.26 18.74 -1.48
CA GLU A 684 -35.00 18.80 -0.19
C GLU A 684 -35.90 17.61 0.21
N GLU A 685 -36.09 16.59 -0.63
CA GLU A 685 -36.93 15.40 -0.34
C GLU A 685 -36.15 14.21 0.22
N ASP A 686 -34.82 14.22 0.16
CA ASP A 686 -33.97 13.29 0.92
C ASP A 686 -33.64 13.93 2.28
N ASP A 687 -33.57 13.15 3.37
CA ASP A 687 -33.19 13.58 4.75
C ASP A 687 -31.73 14.08 4.86
N LEU A 688 -31.20 14.71 3.82
CA LEU A 688 -29.95 15.43 3.78
C LEU A 688 -30.26 16.93 3.83
N PRO A 689 -29.50 17.74 4.59
CA PRO A 689 -29.69 19.18 4.55
C PRO A 689 -29.58 19.63 3.09
N PRO A 690 -30.49 20.50 2.59
CA PRO A 690 -30.34 21.07 1.26
C PRO A 690 -28.92 21.61 1.14
N VAL A 691 -28.34 21.53 -0.06
CA VAL A 691 -27.16 22.35 -0.38
C VAL A 691 -27.53 23.74 0.03
N ALA A 692 -26.96 24.23 1.13
CA ALA A 692 -27.23 25.58 1.58
C ALA A 692 -27.00 26.45 0.35
N GLU A 693 -27.96 27.31 0.01
CA GLU A 693 -27.75 28.33 -1.03
C GLU A 693 -26.44 29.09 -0.78
N ASN A 694 -25.92 29.04 0.45
CA ASN A 694 -24.56 29.35 0.85
C ASN A 694 -23.65 28.11 1.06
N MET A 695 -23.09 27.53 0.00
CA MET A 695 -21.75 26.89 0.12
C MET A 695 -20.68 27.89 0.60
N ASN A 696 -21.00 29.19 0.63
CA ASN A 696 -20.21 30.27 1.24
C ASN A 696 -20.27 30.32 2.78
N GLU A 697 -21.14 29.56 3.47
CA GLU A 697 -21.14 29.53 4.95
C GLU A 697 -20.00 28.68 5.52
N TYR A 698 -19.61 27.60 4.82
CA TYR A 698 -18.36 26.90 5.11
C TYR A 698 -17.22 27.63 4.43
N ASN A 699 -16.58 28.54 5.16
CA ASN A 699 -15.34 29.16 4.72
C ASN A 699 -14.16 28.42 5.39
N PRO A 700 -13.57 27.39 4.75
CA PRO A 700 -12.45 26.64 5.33
C PRO A 700 -11.30 27.58 5.72
N LYS A 701 -11.07 28.64 4.93
CA LYS A 701 -10.09 29.69 5.25
C LYS A 701 -10.37 30.36 6.61
N GLU A 702 -11.63 30.57 6.98
CA GLU A 702 -12.00 31.15 8.28
C GLU A 702 -12.07 30.11 9.42
N GLU A 703 -12.26 28.82 9.11
CA GLU A 703 -12.26 27.75 10.12
C GLU A 703 -10.83 27.41 10.57
N PHE A 704 -9.90 27.25 9.62
CA PHE A 704 -8.48 26.98 9.91
C PHE A 704 -7.77 28.16 10.58
N ARG A 705 -8.17 29.40 10.27
CA ARG A 705 -7.68 30.59 10.99
C ARG A 705 -8.05 30.62 12.47
N LYS A 706 -9.07 29.86 12.91
CA LYS A 706 -9.51 29.84 14.30
C LYS A 706 -8.71 28.87 15.17
N ILE A 707 -8.16 27.82 14.58
CA ILE A 707 -7.42 26.76 15.29
C ILE A 707 -6.08 26.60 14.57
N ASP A 708 -5.10 27.37 15.05
CA ASP A 708 -3.72 27.34 14.57
C ASP A 708 -2.78 26.82 15.67
N ILE A 709 -1.57 26.42 15.30
CA ILE A 709 -0.50 26.05 16.23
C ILE A 709 0.69 26.99 16.06
N VAL A 710 1.39 27.25 17.16
CA VAL A 710 2.75 27.78 17.09
C VAL A 710 3.69 26.62 16.75
N PRO A 711 4.41 26.67 15.63
CA PRO A 711 5.31 25.58 15.26
C PRO A 711 6.49 25.45 16.23
N VAL A 712 6.93 24.21 16.45
CA VAL A 712 8.11 23.96 17.28
C VAL A 712 9.36 24.64 16.71
N PRO A 713 10.30 25.10 17.55
CA PRO A 713 11.56 25.63 17.07
C PRO A 713 12.44 24.50 16.51
N VAL A 714 13.58 24.88 15.95
CA VAL A 714 14.58 23.99 15.38
C VAL A 714 15.88 24.17 16.16
N ILE A 715 16.41 23.08 16.72
CA ILE A 715 17.68 23.07 17.46
C ILE A 715 18.79 22.65 16.49
N GLU A 716 19.66 23.58 16.11
CA GLU A 716 20.72 23.36 15.13
C GLU A 716 22.11 23.34 15.79
N ALA A 717 22.93 22.38 15.37
CA ALA A 717 24.34 22.29 15.72
C ALA A 717 25.11 21.61 14.59
N LYS A 718 26.45 21.69 14.61
CA LYS A 718 27.28 21.04 13.58
C LYS A 718 27.19 19.50 13.61
N SER A 719 26.91 18.92 14.77
CA SER A 719 26.88 17.47 15.03
C SER A 719 26.17 17.17 16.36
N LYS A 720 25.70 15.94 16.56
CA LYS A 720 25.16 15.47 17.85
C LYS A 720 26.25 15.06 18.87
N SER A 721 27.49 14.85 18.41
CA SER A 721 28.64 14.50 19.26
C SER A 721 29.79 15.51 19.12
N PHE A 722 30.52 15.79 20.21
CA PHE A 722 31.59 16.80 20.25
C PHE A 722 32.72 16.47 21.23
N LYS A 723 33.89 17.13 21.11
CA LYS A 723 35.07 16.88 21.96
C LYS A 723 35.07 17.73 23.23
N ASP A 724 35.25 19.05 23.07
CA ASP A 724 35.36 19.98 24.21
C ASP A 724 34.08 20.78 24.39
N LYS A 725 33.68 21.49 23.33
CA LYS A 725 32.47 22.31 23.29
C LYS A 725 31.80 22.22 21.92
N ILE A 726 30.52 22.54 21.89
CA ILE A 726 29.77 22.77 20.66
C ILE A 726 28.82 23.96 20.84
N THR A 727 28.63 24.71 19.76
CA THR A 727 27.66 25.80 19.67
C THR A 727 26.33 25.25 19.18
N VAL A 728 25.26 25.57 19.88
CA VAL A 728 23.88 25.23 19.55
C VAL A 728 23.09 26.51 19.29
N GLU A 729 22.39 26.55 18.16
CA GLU A 729 21.45 27.60 17.80
C GLU A 729 20.01 27.09 17.90
N ILE A 730 19.08 27.93 18.33
CA ILE A 730 17.65 27.60 18.34
C ILE A 730 16.92 28.63 17.49
N LYS A 731 16.16 28.17 16.50
CA LYS A 731 15.48 29.03 15.53
C LYS A 731 13.99 28.73 15.52
N SER A 732 13.16 29.75 15.70
CA SER A 732 11.72 29.68 15.43
C SER A 732 11.46 29.93 13.94
N GLN A 733 10.30 29.47 13.47
CA GLN A 733 9.88 29.72 12.09
C GLN A 733 9.45 31.18 11.88
N ASN A 734 8.88 31.82 12.90
CA ASN A 734 8.60 33.25 12.91
C ASN A 734 9.61 33.99 13.81
N GLN A 735 10.30 34.98 13.24
CA GLN A 735 11.35 35.75 13.91
C GLN A 735 10.85 36.54 15.13
N ASN A 736 9.54 36.76 15.24
CA ASN A 736 8.93 37.44 16.37
C ASN A 736 8.52 36.50 17.51
N ASP A 737 8.67 35.18 17.33
CA ASP A 737 8.33 34.23 18.39
C ASP A 737 9.36 34.30 19.51
N LYS A 738 8.86 34.21 20.75
CA LYS A 738 9.72 34.03 21.91
C LYS A 738 10.11 32.55 21.99
N ILE A 739 11.40 32.27 22.17
CA ILE A 739 11.89 30.89 22.29
C ILE A 739 12.28 30.65 23.75
N ASN A 740 11.78 29.56 24.34
CA ASN A 740 12.18 29.10 25.66
C ASN A 740 12.92 27.77 25.53
N TYR A 741 13.94 27.53 26.36
CA TYR A 741 14.68 26.27 26.36
C TYR A 741 15.08 25.83 27.77
N ILE A 742 15.42 24.55 27.91
CA ILE A 742 15.85 23.95 29.16
C ILE A 742 16.86 22.82 28.92
N PHE A 743 17.82 22.68 29.84
CA PHE A 743 18.73 21.55 29.86
C PHE A 743 18.18 20.42 30.72
N TYR A 744 18.25 19.19 30.20
CA TYR A 744 17.79 17.98 30.86
C TYR A 744 18.88 16.91 30.78
N GLY A 745 19.22 16.27 31.91
CA GLY A 745 20.31 15.29 31.99
C GLY A 745 21.70 15.93 31.84
N GLY A 746 22.58 15.69 32.82
CA GLY A 746 23.93 16.25 32.87
C GLY A 746 24.38 16.58 34.31
N SER A 747 25.69 16.75 34.51
CA SER A 747 26.35 16.97 35.82
C SER A 747 26.01 18.31 36.50
N SER A 748 25.20 19.15 35.88
CA SER A 748 24.77 20.45 36.42
C SER A 748 23.56 20.26 37.33
N GLY A 749 23.81 20.03 38.61
CA GLY A 749 22.81 19.81 39.68
C GLY A 749 21.93 21.03 40.05
N GLY A 750 21.52 21.85 39.08
CA GLY A 750 20.49 22.86 39.25
C GLY A 750 19.09 22.28 39.00
N LYS A 751 18.05 22.86 39.61
CA LYS A 751 16.67 22.54 39.22
C LYS A 751 16.47 22.95 37.75
N PRO A 752 15.82 22.12 36.91
CA PRO A 752 15.48 22.52 35.56
C PRO A 752 14.57 23.76 35.60
N ASN A 753 15.02 24.88 35.02
CA ASN A 753 14.23 26.08 34.78
C ASN A 753 14.26 26.38 33.28
N TRP A 754 13.12 26.82 32.73
CA TRP A 754 13.04 27.31 31.36
C TRP A 754 13.66 28.71 31.27
N ASP A 755 14.62 28.88 30.38
CA ASP A 755 15.29 30.14 30.08
C ASP A 755 14.85 30.67 28.72
N GLU A 756 14.77 32.00 28.58
CA GLU A 756 14.49 32.65 27.30
C GLU A 756 15.76 32.66 26.43
N TYR A 757 15.64 32.19 25.19
CA TYR A 757 16.74 32.13 24.23
C TYR A 757 17.01 33.52 23.64
N SER A 758 18.25 34.00 23.80
CA SER A 758 18.69 35.31 23.31
C SER A 758 19.87 35.26 22.32
N GLY A 759 20.40 34.07 22.05
CA GLY A 759 21.51 33.86 21.11
C GLY A 759 22.18 32.49 21.25
N PRO A 760 23.20 32.18 20.42
CA PRO A 760 23.86 30.88 20.41
C PRO A 760 24.39 30.45 21.79
N ILE A 761 24.21 29.16 22.11
CA ILE A 761 24.57 28.55 23.40
C ILE A 761 25.82 27.70 23.23
N GLU A 762 26.79 27.82 24.12
CA GLU A 762 27.89 26.85 24.23
C GLU A 762 27.55 25.75 25.24
N ILE A 763 27.67 24.50 24.82
CA ILE A 763 27.61 23.34 25.73
C ILE A 763 28.97 22.63 25.79
N ALA A 764 29.33 22.15 26.98
CA ALA A 764 30.59 21.45 27.27
C ALA A 764 30.37 20.07 27.93
N GLY A 765 29.11 19.66 28.07
CA GLY A 765 28.64 18.48 28.79
C GLY A 765 27.69 17.65 27.93
N THR A 766 27.68 16.32 28.11
CA THR A 766 26.58 15.49 27.59
C THR A 766 25.28 15.99 28.20
N THR A 767 24.32 16.37 27.36
CA THR A 767 23.07 16.96 27.79
C THR A 767 21.97 16.83 26.74
N THR A 768 20.72 16.93 27.17
CA THR A 768 19.56 17.09 26.30
C THR A 768 19.07 18.53 26.40
N ILE A 769 18.83 19.18 25.26
CA ILE A 769 18.15 20.47 25.19
C ILE A 769 16.70 20.22 24.78
N MET A 770 15.76 20.79 25.52
CA MET A 770 14.35 20.86 25.12
C MET A 770 13.99 22.32 24.85
N ALA A 771 13.17 22.59 23.83
CA ALA A 771 12.79 23.95 23.45
C ALA A 771 11.32 24.06 23.02
N THR A 772 10.73 25.24 23.23
CA THR A 772 9.39 25.65 22.77
C THR A 772 9.46 27.04 22.13
N SER A 773 8.50 27.31 21.25
CA SER A 773 8.23 28.64 20.69
C SER A 773 6.93 29.15 21.30
N GLU A 774 6.84 30.46 21.53
CA GLU A 774 5.67 31.13 22.06
C GLU A 774 5.30 32.32 21.16
N HIS A 775 4.04 32.36 20.73
CA HIS A 775 3.48 33.46 19.95
C HIS A 775 2.08 33.81 20.48
N ASN A 776 1.83 35.09 20.78
CA ASN A 776 0.54 35.56 21.31
C ASN A 776 -0.01 34.75 22.51
N ASN A 777 0.86 34.41 23.48
CA ASN A 777 0.57 33.55 24.64
C ASN A 777 0.13 32.11 24.31
N GLN A 778 0.34 31.66 23.07
CA GLN A 778 0.22 30.24 22.70
C GLN A 778 1.63 29.65 22.63
N GLU A 779 1.81 28.51 23.30
CA GLU A 779 3.07 27.76 23.26
C GLU A 779 2.98 26.59 22.28
N SER A 780 4.07 26.32 21.58
CA SER A 780 4.24 25.14 20.75
C SER A 780 4.32 23.85 21.58
N ASN A 781 4.27 22.71 20.91
CA ASN A 781 4.78 21.47 21.52
C ASN A 781 6.30 21.58 21.78
N THR A 782 6.88 20.59 22.44
CA THR A 782 8.31 20.59 22.75
C THR A 782 9.12 19.83 21.70
N VAL A 783 10.23 20.42 21.27
CA VAL A 783 11.29 19.74 20.50
C VAL A 783 12.45 19.39 21.43
N SER A 784 13.16 18.28 21.17
CA SER A 784 14.33 17.87 21.95
C SER A 784 15.52 17.51 21.08
N ALA A 785 16.73 17.80 21.55
CA ALA A 785 18.00 17.45 20.94
C ALA A 785 18.96 16.87 21.99
N ASN A 786 19.60 15.75 21.69
CA ASN A 786 20.60 15.12 22.54
C ASN A 786 22.02 15.44 22.03
N PHE A 787 22.92 15.73 22.96
CA PHE A 787 24.31 16.04 22.68
C PHE A 787 25.24 15.21 23.54
N PHE A 788 26.29 14.65 22.94
CA PHE A 788 27.19 13.70 23.58
C PHE A 788 28.66 14.16 23.52
N ILE A 789 29.37 14.08 24.65
CA ILE A 789 30.84 14.16 24.64
C ILE A 789 31.37 12.87 24.03
N LYS A 790 32.25 13.00 23.05
CA LYS A 790 32.96 11.88 22.44
C LYS A 790 33.81 11.15 23.49
N PRO A 791 33.82 9.81 23.49
CA PRO A 791 34.57 9.04 24.48
C PRO A 791 36.10 9.21 24.34
N ASN A 792 36.57 9.71 23.19
CA ASN A 792 37.99 9.83 22.88
C ASN A 792 38.27 10.93 21.83
N ASP A 793 39.55 11.20 21.62
CA ASP A 793 40.06 12.17 20.66
C ASP A 793 40.44 11.55 19.30
N TYR A 794 40.04 10.30 19.06
CA TYR A 794 40.49 9.52 17.90
C TYR A 794 39.99 10.16 16.59
N SER A 795 40.63 9.75 15.50
CA SER A 795 40.10 9.99 14.16
C SER A 795 40.08 8.70 13.38
N ILE A 796 39.21 8.63 12.39
CA ILE A 796 39.05 7.46 11.53
C ILE A 796 39.25 7.86 10.07
N ASN A 797 39.88 6.97 9.30
CA ASN A 797 39.93 7.01 7.85
C ASN A 797 39.26 5.75 7.34
N ILE A 798 38.07 5.88 6.77
CA ILE A 798 37.32 4.78 6.20
C ILE A 798 37.82 4.59 4.76
N ILE A 799 38.29 3.37 4.46
CA ILE A 799 38.79 3.02 3.12
C ILE A 799 37.62 2.61 2.22
N SER A 800 36.61 1.94 2.79
CA SER A 800 35.39 1.57 2.11
C SER A 800 34.44 2.75 1.91
N LYS A 801 33.56 2.66 0.92
CA LYS A 801 32.57 3.71 0.63
C LYS A 801 31.19 3.29 1.14
N TYR A 802 30.71 3.93 2.20
CA TYR A 802 29.36 3.68 2.71
C TYR A 802 28.28 4.18 1.73
N ASN A 803 27.10 3.54 1.79
CA ASN A 803 25.92 4.00 1.10
C ASN A 803 25.41 5.29 1.78
N GLN A 804 25.16 6.36 1.01
CA GLN A 804 24.78 7.67 1.54
C GLN A 804 23.51 7.61 2.41
N GLN A 805 22.60 6.69 2.12
CA GLN A 805 21.38 6.44 2.91
C GLN A 805 21.69 5.93 4.33
N TYR A 806 22.81 5.22 4.49
CA TYR A 806 23.26 4.60 5.73
C TYR A 806 24.63 5.16 6.10
N SER A 807 24.68 6.46 6.39
CA SER A 807 25.93 7.16 6.68
C SER A 807 26.30 7.17 8.16
N ALA A 808 25.35 6.85 9.06
CA ALA A 808 25.48 7.07 10.51
C ALA A 808 25.90 8.51 10.89
N GLY A 809 25.63 9.51 10.04
CA GLY A 809 26.09 10.88 10.26
C GLY A 809 27.51 11.17 9.78
N GLY A 810 28.12 10.27 8.99
CA GLY A 810 29.42 10.45 8.35
C GLY A 810 30.53 9.60 8.98
N ASP A 811 31.79 9.88 8.62
CA ASP A 811 32.94 9.04 8.99
C ASP A 811 33.09 8.82 10.50
N GLU A 812 32.84 9.85 11.30
CA GLU A 812 33.02 9.77 12.75
C GLU A 812 31.93 8.97 13.47
N GLY A 813 30.83 8.60 12.79
CA GLY A 813 29.72 7.85 13.39
C GLY A 813 30.12 6.48 13.94
N ILE A 814 31.20 5.88 13.45
CA ILE A 814 31.70 4.58 13.96
C ILE A 814 32.55 4.73 15.24
N ILE A 815 32.86 5.95 15.70
CA ILE A 815 33.73 6.16 16.88
C ILE A 815 33.21 7.26 17.79
N ASP A 816 31.94 7.66 17.67
CA ASP A 816 31.40 8.81 18.39
C ASP A 816 30.82 8.45 19.77
N GLY A 817 30.69 7.16 20.06
CA GLY A 817 30.18 6.61 21.31
C GLY A 817 28.66 6.43 21.34
N ILE A 818 27.97 6.58 20.21
CA ILE A 818 26.51 6.49 20.10
C ILE A 818 26.14 5.18 19.42
N PHE A 819 25.56 4.26 20.19
CA PHE A 819 25.18 2.94 19.66
C PHE A 819 23.83 2.97 18.94
N GLY A 820 23.79 2.42 17.73
CA GLY A 820 22.60 2.10 16.97
C GLY A 820 21.74 1.04 17.66
N ASN A 821 20.44 1.06 17.37
CA ASN A 821 19.46 0.09 17.88
C ASN A 821 18.93 -0.83 16.75
N GLU A 822 18.04 -1.75 17.10
CA GLU A 822 17.49 -2.73 16.14
C GLU A 822 16.74 -2.09 14.96
N ASN A 823 16.18 -0.88 15.12
CA ASN A 823 15.55 -0.14 14.04
C ASN A 823 16.58 0.66 13.26
N TRP A 824 17.30 -0.03 12.38
CA TRP A 824 18.35 0.55 11.56
C TRP A 824 17.86 1.64 10.59
N LYS A 825 16.55 1.70 10.30
CA LYS A 825 15.94 2.73 9.46
C LYS A 825 16.02 4.14 10.06
N LYS A 826 16.34 4.26 11.35
CA LYS A 826 16.61 5.53 12.06
C LYS A 826 17.94 6.19 11.64
N GLY A 827 18.79 5.48 10.89
CA GLY A 827 19.99 6.06 10.29
C GLY A 827 21.19 6.20 11.23
N ASP A 828 21.22 5.43 12.33
CA ASP A 828 22.37 5.32 13.24
C ASP A 828 23.39 4.25 12.80
N TRP A 829 23.12 3.52 11.71
CA TRP A 829 24.01 2.47 11.20
C TRP A 829 24.69 2.90 9.90
N GLN A 830 25.94 2.49 9.73
CA GLN A 830 26.68 2.71 8.50
C GLN A 830 26.67 1.47 7.61
N GLY A 831 26.16 1.61 6.38
CA GLY A 831 25.86 0.50 5.48
C GLY A 831 26.81 0.39 4.29
N TYR A 832 27.29 -0.81 3.99
CA TYR A 832 28.21 -1.11 2.89
C TYR A 832 27.69 -2.27 2.04
N GLN A 833 27.49 -2.06 0.74
CA GLN A 833 26.99 -3.09 -0.18
C GLN A 833 28.06 -3.46 -1.21
N SER A 834 28.08 -4.74 -1.60
CA SER A 834 28.93 -5.28 -2.67
C SER A 834 30.44 -5.07 -2.44
N GLN A 835 30.85 -4.81 -1.19
CA GLN A 835 32.23 -4.56 -0.79
C GLN A 835 32.45 -4.95 0.67
N ASP A 836 33.71 -5.26 1.00
CA ASP A 836 34.16 -5.39 2.40
C ASP A 836 34.19 -4.02 3.08
N PHE A 837 34.04 -4.01 4.41
CA PHE A 837 34.32 -2.85 5.22
C PHE A 837 35.79 -2.83 5.65
N GLU A 838 36.48 -1.70 5.47
CA GLU A 838 37.82 -1.48 5.98
C GLU A 838 38.00 -0.03 6.46
N CYS A 839 38.58 0.14 7.65
CA CYS A 839 38.93 1.45 8.19
C CYS A 839 40.25 1.42 8.97
N VAL A 840 40.85 2.59 9.17
CA VAL A 840 41.98 2.81 10.06
C VAL A 840 41.66 3.91 11.08
N ILE A 841 41.76 3.59 12.36
CA ILE A 841 41.57 4.51 13.49
C ILE A 841 42.95 4.95 14.01
N ASP A 842 43.15 6.27 14.14
CA ASP A 842 44.31 6.89 14.77
C ASP A 842 43.99 7.30 16.21
N LEU A 843 44.64 6.65 17.17
CA LEU A 843 44.50 6.88 18.61
C LEU A 843 45.18 8.17 19.10
N LYS A 844 45.77 8.93 18.16
CA LYS A 844 46.54 10.18 18.31
C LYS A 844 47.87 10.06 19.01
N LYS A 845 47.99 9.13 19.95
CA LYS A 845 49.22 8.78 20.65
C LYS A 845 49.33 7.26 20.79
N GLU A 846 50.55 6.78 20.97
CA GLU A 846 50.76 5.37 21.31
C GLU A 846 50.09 5.04 22.65
N ARG A 847 49.33 3.96 22.66
CA ARG A 847 48.58 3.45 23.81
C ARG A 847 48.79 1.94 23.92
N LYS A 848 48.67 1.42 25.15
CA LYS A 848 48.61 -0.02 25.37
C LYS A 848 47.14 -0.43 25.30
N ILE A 849 46.79 -1.27 24.34
CA ILE A 849 45.42 -1.74 24.12
C ILE A 849 45.30 -3.21 24.53
N SER A 850 44.15 -3.60 25.05
CA SER A 850 43.86 -4.96 25.51
C SER A 850 42.51 -5.47 25.05
N TYR A 851 41.66 -4.59 24.50
CA TYR A 851 40.34 -4.93 24.01
C TYR A 851 39.99 -4.15 22.74
N LEU A 852 39.43 -4.87 21.77
CA LEU A 852 38.84 -4.33 20.56
C LEU A 852 37.46 -4.93 20.36
N ALA A 853 36.51 -4.16 19.85
CA ALA A 853 35.23 -4.66 19.39
C ALA A 853 34.70 -3.79 18.24
N ALA A 854 33.91 -4.40 17.36
CA ALA A 854 33.15 -3.73 16.31
C ALA A 854 31.71 -4.28 16.32
N ASN A 855 30.72 -3.39 16.31
CA ASN A 855 29.31 -3.73 16.44
C ASN A 855 28.65 -3.84 15.06
N PHE A 856 27.88 -4.90 14.82
CA PHE A 856 27.23 -5.16 13.54
C PHE A 856 25.76 -5.54 13.74
N LEU A 857 24.94 -5.30 12.72
CA LEU A 857 23.53 -5.67 12.68
C LEU A 857 23.25 -6.67 11.54
N GLN A 858 22.36 -7.63 11.80
CA GLN A 858 21.75 -8.48 10.78
C GLN A 858 20.23 -8.34 10.86
N ASP A 859 19.63 -8.10 9.70
CA ASP A 859 18.21 -8.18 9.42
C ASP A 859 18.11 -8.82 8.04
N SER A 860 18.00 -10.15 8.05
CA SER A 860 18.14 -10.95 6.84
C SER A 860 17.11 -10.55 5.79
N ARG A 861 15.84 -10.34 6.18
CA ARG A 861 14.77 -9.91 5.25
C ARG A 861 15.09 -8.59 4.55
N SER A 862 15.87 -7.72 5.18
CA SER A 862 16.31 -6.44 4.64
C SER A 862 17.65 -6.51 3.90
N TRP A 863 18.13 -7.71 3.56
CA TRP A 863 19.37 -7.96 2.82
C TRP A 863 20.64 -7.62 3.62
N ILE A 864 20.49 -7.35 4.92
CA ILE A 864 21.58 -7.00 5.84
C ILE A 864 22.04 -8.29 6.51
N LEU A 865 23.22 -8.77 6.16
CA LEU A 865 23.81 -9.99 6.71
C LEU A 865 25.07 -9.66 7.50
N MET A 866 25.34 -10.44 8.55
CA MET A 866 26.60 -10.33 9.28
C MET A 866 27.80 -10.52 8.34
N PRO A 867 28.93 -9.82 8.59
CA PRO A 867 30.16 -10.13 7.89
C PRO A 867 30.56 -11.59 8.15
N THR A 868 31.18 -12.25 7.17
CA THR A 868 31.61 -13.64 7.30
C THR A 868 32.68 -13.80 8.38
N LYS A 869 33.54 -12.78 8.52
CA LYS A 869 34.53 -12.65 9.59
C LYS A 869 34.94 -11.20 9.78
N VAL A 870 35.54 -10.91 10.93
CA VAL A 870 36.14 -9.61 11.26
C VAL A 870 37.59 -9.80 11.70
N GLU A 871 38.47 -8.97 11.15
CA GLU A 871 39.91 -8.98 11.43
C GLU A 871 40.35 -7.65 12.05
N PHE A 872 41.15 -7.75 13.11
CA PHE A 872 41.71 -6.61 13.84
C PHE A 872 43.23 -6.59 13.72
N TYR A 873 43.77 -5.46 13.27
CA TYR A 873 45.20 -5.23 13.12
C TYR A 873 45.64 -4.01 13.93
N VAL A 874 46.90 -3.99 14.33
CA VAL A 874 47.52 -2.87 15.06
C VAL A 874 48.78 -2.39 14.36
N SER A 875 49.11 -1.12 14.52
CA SER A 875 50.33 -0.51 14.01
C SER A 875 50.77 0.67 14.90
N VAL A 876 52.07 0.97 14.91
CA VAL A 876 52.64 2.19 15.51
C VAL A 876 52.98 3.26 14.47
N ASP A 877 53.13 2.88 13.19
CA ASP A 877 53.64 3.73 12.11
C ASP A 877 52.64 4.00 10.96
N ASN A 878 51.47 3.35 10.99
CA ASN A 878 50.43 3.40 9.94
C ASN A 878 50.89 2.82 8.59
N ILE A 879 51.96 2.02 8.58
CA ILE A 879 52.51 1.38 7.38
C ILE A 879 52.50 -0.14 7.56
N ASN A 880 53.07 -0.61 8.67
CA ASN A 880 53.17 -2.03 8.99
C ASN A 880 52.06 -2.40 9.98
N PHE A 881 51.13 -3.25 9.55
CA PHE A 881 49.98 -3.70 10.34
C PHE A 881 50.11 -5.18 10.70
N ASP A 882 50.15 -5.47 11.99
CA ASP A 882 50.18 -6.83 12.52
C ASP A 882 48.75 -7.31 12.81
N LEU A 883 48.38 -8.49 12.28
CA LEU A 883 47.09 -9.13 12.58
C LEU A 883 47.11 -9.66 14.01
N ILE A 884 46.19 -9.16 14.85
CA ILE A 884 46.11 -9.60 16.26
C ILE A 884 44.98 -10.60 16.48
N LYS A 885 43.86 -10.47 15.76
CA LYS A 885 42.73 -11.37 15.91
C LYS A 885 41.88 -11.46 14.64
N THR A 886 41.46 -12.68 14.30
CA THR A 886 40.35 -12.97 13.39
C THR A 886 39.21 -13.58 14.20
N ILE A 887 37.98 -13.12 13.94
CA ILE A 887 36.77 -13.62 14.56
C ILE A 887 35.82 -14.04 13.44
N GLU A 888 35.54 -15.33 13.34
CA GLU A 888 34.58 -15.89 12.38
C GLU A 888 33.15 -15.65 12.88
N ASN A 889 32.23 -15.39 11.97
CA ASN A 889 30.81 -15.27 12.29
C ASN A 889 30.19 -16.67 12.49
N THR A 890 29.36 -16.79 13.54
CA THR A 890 28.64 -18.02 13.86
C THR A 890 27.11 -17.87 13.78
N LEU A 891 26.59 -16.67 13.49
CA LEU A 891 25.15 -16.43 13.35
C LEU A 891 24.65 -17.06 12.05
N ASP A 892 23.54 -17.80 12.12
CA ASP A 892 22.86 -18.32 10.93
C ASP A 892 22.33 -17.14 10.09
N PRO A 893 22.70 -17.02 8.80
CA PRO A 893 22.18 -15.95 7.96
C PRO A 893 20.65 -16.05 7.75
N LYS A 894 20.02 -17.20 8.04
CA LYS A 894 18.56 -17.39 8.01
C LYS A 894 17.84 -16.86 9.24
N GLU A 895 18.55 -16.38 10.26
CA GLU A 895 17.92 -15.73 11.41
C GLU A 895 17.14 -14.50 10.93
N ASN A 896 15.82 -14.53 11.18
CA ASN A 896 14.87 -13.54 10.70
C ASN A 896 14.62 -12.42 11.72
N ALA A 897 14.92 -12.66 12.99
CA ALA A 897 14.89 -11.60 13.99
C ALA A 897 16.12 -10.71 13.80
N THR A 898 15.93 -9.39 13.92
CA THR A 898 17.05 -8.46 13.93
C THR A 898 18.01 -8.79 15.08
N LYS A 899 19.30 -8.92 14.78
CA LYS A 899 20.34 -9.20 15.78
C LYS A 899 21.46 -8.18 15.69
N ILE A 900 21.88 -7.70 16.85
CA ILE A 900 23.08 -6.88 17.00
C ILE A 900 24.15 -7.75 17.67
N ILE A 901 25.33 -7.85 17.05
CA ILE A 901 26.45 -8.65 17.55
C ILE A 901 27.74 -7.83 17.53
N ASP A 902 28.45 -7.89 18.66
CA ASP A 902 29.82 -7.38 18.78
C ASP A 902 30.84 -8.47 18.43
N PHE A 903 31.75 -8.18 17.51
CA PHE A 903 32.92 -9.00 17.26
C PHE A 903 34.04 -8.61 18.24
N LYS A 904 34.10 -9.29 19.40
CA LYS A 904 34.97 -8.92 20.53
C LYS A 904 36.33 -9.64 20.51
N ALA A 905 37.41 -8.88 20.60
CA ALA A 905 38.77 -9.38 20.73
C ALA A 905 39.39 -8.95 22.08
N ASN A 906 39.40 -9.87 23.04
CA ASN A 906 40.27 -9.75 24.23
C ASN A 906 41.68 -10.21 23.85
N ILE A 907 42.67 -9.33 23.98
CA ILE A 907 44.03 -9.55 23.48
C ILE A 907 45.06 -9.29 24.59
N ASN A 908 46.22 -9.93 24.48
CA ASN A 908 47.34 -9.59 25.36
C ASN A 908 47.73 -8.12 25.12
N PRO A 909 47.98 -7.33 26.18
CA PRO A 909 48.23 -5.90 26.04
C PRO A 909 49.35 -5.55 25.04
N VAL A 910 49.01 -4.93 23.92
CA VAL A 910 49.92 -4.56 22.83
C VAL A 910 50.00 -3.04 22.69
N LYS A 911 51.17 -2.50 22.29
CA LYS A 911 51.29 -1.07 21.98
C LYS A 911 50.81 -0.79 20.57
N ALA A 912 49.93 0.20 20.41
CA ALA A 912 49.41 0.62 19.12
C ALA A 912 49.17 2.13 19.11
N LYS A 913 49.32 2.74 17.95
CA LYS A 913 48.80 4.09 17.64
C LYS A 913 47.68 4.03 16.61
N TYR A 914 47.71 3.04 15.72
CA TYR A 914 46.72 2.84 14.66
C TYR A 914 46.07 1.47 14.81
N ILE A 915 44.76 1.42 14.61
CA ILE A 915 43.96 0.18 14.59
C ILE A 915 43.33 0.07 13.21
N LYS A 916 43.51 -1.05 12.53
CA LYS A 916 42.76 -1.35 11.32
C LYS A 916 41.72 -2.43 11.60
N VAL A 917 40.51 -2.19 11.14
CA VAL A 917 39.40 -3.16 11.21
C VAL A 917 39.00 -3.51 9.80
N LYS A 918 38.85 -4.80 9.52
CA LYS A 918 38.37 -5.31 8.24
C LYS A 918 37.25 -6.31 8.48
N ALA A 919 36.08 -6.09 7.87
CA ALA A 919 34.94 -6.99 7.93
C ALA A 919 34.57 -7.45 6.51
N PHE A 920 34.45 -8.77 6.34
CA PHE A 920 34.33 -9.39 5.03
C PHE A 920 32.87 -9.58 4.66
N ASN A 921 32.45 -9.07 3.50
CA ASN A 921 31.06 -9.09 3.06
C ASN A 921 30.59 -10.53 2.81
N PHE A 922 29.29 -10.78 3.04
CA PHE A 922 28.67 -12.06 2.76
C PHE A 922 28.67 -12.39 1.26
N GLY A 923 28.68 -11.37 0.41
CA GLY A 923 28.64 -11.47 -1.04
C GLY A 923 27.22 -11.53 -1.56
N LYS A 924 26.95 -12.47 -2.46
CA LYS A 924 25.64 -12.67 -3.07
C LYS A 924 24.68 -13.33 -2.09
N LEU A 925 23.44 -12.85 -2.07
CA LEU A 925 22.36 -13.43 -1.28
C LEU A 925 22.09 -14.87 -1.78
N PRO A 926 22.02 -15.84 -0.86
CA PRO A 926 21.90 -17.27 -1.18
C PRO A 926 20.50 -17.65 -1.65
N GLU A 927 20.34 -18.83 -2.25
CA GLU A 927 19.09 -19.29 -2.91
C GLU A 927 17.85 -19.32 -2.00
N TRP A 928 18.04 -19.49 -0.70
CA TRP A 928 16.94 -19.48 0.26
C TRP A 928 16.40 -18.08 0.56
N HIS A 929 17.14 -17.02 0.22
CA HIS A 929 16.81 -15.65 0.54
C HIS A 929 15.87 -15.06 -0.52
N GLN A 930 14.87 -14.27 -0.11
CA GLN A 930 13.88 -13.67 -1.01
C GLN A 930 14.50 -12.79 -2.11
N GLY A 931 15.63 -12.13 -1.82
CA GLY A 931 16.43 -11.37 -2.77
C GLY A 931 17.57 -12.16 -3.42
N PHE A 932 17.41 -13.46 -3.66
CA PHE A 932 18.45 -14.33 -4.22
C PHE A 932 19.18 -13.70 -5.42
N GLY A 933 20.52 -13.77 -5.42
CA GLY A 933 21.36 -13.17 -6.47
C GLY A 933 21.62 -11.66 -6.31
N GLY A 934 20.92 -10.99 -5.40
CA GLY A 934 21.24 -9.63 -4.94
C GLY A 934 22.52 -9.58 -4.10
N ASP A 935 23.04 -8.39 -3.83
CA ASP A 935 24.23 -8.19 -2.98
C ASP A 935 23.83 -7.86 -1.53
N ALA A 936 24.48 -8.53 -0.58
CA ALA A 936 24.26 -8.30 0.84
C ALA A 936 24.92 -7.00 1.34
N PHE A 937 24.26 -6.37 2.31
CA PHE A 937 24.81 -5.24 3.07
C PHE A 937 25.57 -5.73 4.32
N ILE A 938 26.67 -5.06 4.66
CA ILE A 938 27.23 -4.99 6.01
C ILE A 938 26.69 -3.72 6.68
N PHE A 939 26.10 -3.84 7.86
CA PHE A 939 25.80 -2.70 8.73
C PHE A 939 26.74 -2.73 9.93
N ILE A 940 27.55 -1.69 10.07
CA ILE A 940 28.47 -1.51 11.19
C ILE A 940 28.13 -0.24 11.96
N ASP A 941 28.30 -0.31 13.26
CA ASP A 941 28.30 0.82 14.16
C ASP A 941 29.41 0.61 15.21
N GLU A 942 29.88 1.70 15.83
CA GLU A 942 30.79 1.72 16.99
C GLU A 942 31.96 0.70 17.02
N ILE A 943 33.20 1.19 16.83
CA ILE A 943 34.44 0.48 17.11
C ILE A 943 35.01 0.92 18.46
N THR A 944 35.00 0.00 19.42
CA THR A 944 35.52 0.23 20.77
C THR A 944 36.98 -0.20 20.90
N VAL A 945 37.83 0.67 21.47
CA VAL A 945 39.25 0.39 21.79
C VAL A 945 39.52 0.71 23.26
N LYS A 946 40.01 -0.26 24.05
CA LYS A 946 40.37 -0.08 25.48
C LYS A 946 41.74 -0.62 25.85
#